data_AF-A0A6A6CAH2-F1
#
_entry.id   AF-A0A6A6CAH2-F1
#
_cell.length_a   1.000
_cell.length_b   1.000
_cell.length_c   1.000
_cell.angle_alpha   90.00
_cell.angle_beta   90.00
_cell.angle_gamma   90.00
#
_symmetry.space_group_name_H-M   'P 1'
#
loop_
_entity.id
_entity.type
_entity.pdbx_description
1 polymer ?
#
loop_
_entity_poly.entity_id
_entity_poly.type
_entity_poly.pdbx_seq_one_letter_code
_entity_poly.pdbx_strand_id
1 'polypeptide(L)'
;MALPDSEALRSATPTQAGIKIQDEIDYIADIFTMVVQRFCAEMTFHTREDATSTIAEALLRVIQLRTPVLRLDRLHLNNHFASQGNDPAVSLQAVARWQTGSQGSMSEHPDTREVEVVVTQRHQANVREQNDDLELEIDCAKDEDPAVTIADASPSSEPAVAKFEPIAGSKSQLAKALDNFIEPEWAVRMKQNQAYVRGLQNGIFIALGSNVGDRFAAIESACKRIDEDPDLEIVQTSELFETEPMYVEDQNRFLNGVCQINTSLEPMDLLDKLQAIENGLGRVKIIDKGPRNIDLDIVAYGQRQLSTDRLIIPHRLMLEREFVLRPLSSIAERFVHPVTRRSMRSHLAMLPPSATPMYPLTPLAPSLDPLRSLDPGRKTLIMSILNVTPDSFSDGGDNPPADKEALKATAASHIAAGAAIIDIGGQSSRPNAPDITAEEEIARILPAIEAIKSLPEASNVAISVDTYRASVAEAAVNAGAHIINDISAGILDPEMLPTIAQLGCTYVMMHMRGTPHTMQNDENTSYPRGVVETVASELRERLDAARAAGIRRWRIILDPGIGFAKTTEQNLELLRSMPRLTTGFGMKYLPWLVGTSRKGFIGKVTGVGKASERVAGTAATVTAAVAGGAGIVRVHDVEEMARVVKMADAIYRVPKNQDLLRL
;
A
#
# COMPACT_ATOMS: atom_id res chain seq x y z
N MET A 1 12.02 -49.05 15.28
CA MET A 1 11.77 -49.92 14.11
C MET A 1 12.04 -49.09 12.87
N ALA A 2 12.73 -49.67 11.90
CA ALA A 2 13.52 -48.99 10.87
C ALA A 2 12.77 -47.95 10.01
N LEU A 3 13.50 -46.89 9.61
CA LEU A 3 13.15 -45.99 8.52
C LEU A 3 12.93 -46.81 7.24
N PRO A 4 11.88 -46.56 6.43
CA PRO A 4 11.72 -47.24 5.14
C PRO A 4 12.75 -46.75 4.11
N ASP A 5 13.16 -47.69 3.27
CA ASP A 5 14.26 -47.65 2.30
C ASP A 5 14.26 -46.48 1.30
N SER A 6 15.47 -46.00 1.03
CA SER A 6 15.85 -44.90 0.16
C SER A 6 15.78 -45.19 -1.36
N GLU A 7 15.15 -46.28 -1.78
CA GLU A 7 15.05 -46.67 -3.20
C GLU A 7 13.73 -46.31 -3.89
N ALA A 8 12.65 -45.99 -3.17
CA ALA A 8 11.36 -45.62 -3.78
C ALA A 8 11.31 -44.18 -4.35
N LEU A 9 12.38 -43.38 -4.14
CA LEU A 9 12.51 -41.99 -4.60
C LEU A 9 13.20 -41.84 -5.96
N ARG A 10 13.50 -42.94 -6.67
CA ARG A 10 14.30 -42.92 -7.91
C ARG A 10 13.55 -43.27 -9.21
N SER A 11 12.23 -43.46 -9.21
CA SER A 11 11.50 -43.91 -10.42
C SER A 11 10.32 -43.04 -10.89
N ALA A 12 10.29 -41.73 -10.57
CA ALA A 12 9.35 -40.80 -11.21
C ALA A 12 9.99 -40.13 -12.44
N THR A 13 9.40 -40.37 -13.61
CA THR A 13 9.80 -39.84 -14.93
C THR A 13 9.59 -38.31 -15.07
N PRO A 14 10.33 -37.64 -15.98
CA PRO A 14 10.45 -36.19 -16.02
C PRO A 14 9.27 -35.53 -16.76
N THR A 15 8.27 -35.09 -15.99
CA THR A 15 7.32 -34.02 -16.38
C THR A 15 7.14 -32.98 -15.27
N GLN A 16 7.99 -33.01 -14.24
CA GLN A 16 7.97 -32.11 -13.06
C GLN A 16 8.90 -30.88 -13.17
N ALA A 17 9.55 -30.65 -14.32
CA ALA A 17 10.56 -29.59 -14.49
C ALA A 17 9.99 -28.18 -14.76
N GLY A 18 8.70 -28.02 -15.05
CA GLY A 18 8.10 -26.73 -15.42
C GLY A 18 7.94 -25.71 -14.28
N ILE A 19 8.11 -26.13 -13.02
CA ILE A 19 7.73 -25.33 -11.83
C ILE A 19 8.91 -24.50 -11.26
N LYS A 20 10.15 -24.69 -11.72
CA LYS A 20 11.30 -23.85 -11.28
C LYS A 20 11.62 -22.67 -12.20
N ILE A 21 11.08 -22.66 -13.42
CA ILE A 21 11.50 -21.71 -14.46
C ILE A 21 10.68 -20.42 -14.38
N GLN A 22 9.36 -20.51 -14.15
CA GLN A 22 8.49 -19.33 -14.11
C GLN A 22 8.77 -18.43 -12.91
N ASP A 23 9.05 -19.00 -11.73
CA ASP A 23 9.37 -18.21 -10.53
C ASP A 23 10.68 -17.43 -10.69
N GLU A 24 11.69 -18.02 -11.36
CA GLU A 24 12.97 -17.37 -11.66
C GLU A 24 12.80 -16.30 -12.76
N ILE A 25 11.91 -16.53 -13.72
CA ILE A 25 11.55 -15.56 -14.76
C ILE A 25 10.85 -14.33 -14.18
N ASP A 26 9.82 -14.54 -13.37
CA ASP A 26 9.07 -13.45 -12.72
C ASP A 26 10.00 -12.67 -11.77
N TYR A 27 10.94 -13.36 -11.12
CA TYR A 27 11.96 -12.75 -10.28
C TYR A 27 13.00 -11.94 -11.07
N ILE A 28 13.50 -12.47 -12.20
CA ILE A 28 14.40 -11.75 -13.10
C ILE A 28 13.70 -10.48 -13.61
N ALA A 29 12.43 -10.56 -14.00
CA ALA A 29 11.63 -9.43 -14.46
C ALA A 29 11.41 -8.35 -13.38
N ASP A 30 11.19 -8.76 -12.12
CA ASP A 30 11.08 -7.84 -10.98
C ASP A 30 12.41 -7.12 -10.68
N ILE A 31 13.53 -7.88 -10.67
CA ILE A 31 14.88 -7.31 -10.50
C ILE A 31 15.17 -6.35 -11.64
N PHE A 32 14.79 -6.74 -12.84
CA PHE A 32 14.99 -5.97 -14.05
C PHE A 32 14.36 -4.59 -13.94
N THR A 33 13.05 -4.57 -13.66
CA THR A 33 12.27 -3.34 -13.50
C THR A 33 12.87 -2.45 -12.41
N MET A 34 13.26 -3.04 -11.28
CA MET A 34 13.81 -2.30 -10.15
C MET A 34 15.21 -1.72 -10.41
N VAL A 35 16.11 -2.48 -11.05
CA VAL A 35 17.47 -2.01 -11.38
C VAL A 35 17.37 -0.87 -12.40
N VAL A 36 16.59 -1.04 -13.46
CA VAL A 36 16.42 -0.01 -14.49
C VAL A 36 15.81 1.27 -13.91
N GLN A 37 14.71 1.16 -13.14
CA GLN A 37 14.07 2.33 -12.51
C GLN A 37 15.03 3.09 -11.58
N ARG A 38 15.88 2.38 -10.85
CA ARG A 38 16.79 2.99 -9.88
C ARG A 38 18.03 3.61 -10.54
N PHE A 39 18.59 2.98 -11.57
CA PHE A 39 19.66 3.57 -12.37
C PHE A 39 19.18 4.84 -13.11
N CYS A 40 17.96 4.83 -13.64
CA CYS A 40 17.37 6.03 -14.27
C CYS A 40 17.11 7.17 -13.28
N ALA A 41 16.93 6.86 -11.99
CA ALA A 41 16.68 7.86 -10.94
C ALA A 41 17.96 8.44 -10.32
N GLU A 42 19.06 7.67 -10.30
CA GLU A 42 20.25 7.99 -9.49
C GLU A 42 21.53 8.21 -10.31
N MET A 43 21.53 7.93 -11.63
CA MET A 43 22.72 8.12 -12.49
C MET A 43 22.40 8.92 -13.75
N THR A 44 23.27 9.90 -14.04
CA THR A 44 23.34 10.60 -15.33
C THR A 44 24.42 9.95 -16.20
N PHE A 45 24.10 9.71 -17.46
CA PHE A 45 25.02 9.11 -18.42
C PHE A 45 25.33 10.09 -19.54
N HIS A 46 26.61 10.22 -19.88
CA HIS A 46 27.08 11.17 -20.90
C HIS A 46 26.99 10.59 -22.32
N THR A 47 26.95 9.25 -22.46
CA THR A 47 26.80 8.59 -23.75
C THR A 47 25.78 7.45 -23.67
N ARG A 48 25.16 7.14 -24.81
CA ARG A 48 24.18 6.04 -24.95
C ARG A 48 24.82 4.67 -24.68
N GLU A 49 26.10 4.52 -25.02
CA GLU A 49 26.86 3.29 -24.88
C GLU A 49 27.24 3.04 -23.41
N ASP A 50 27.59 4.08 -22.67
CA ASP A 50 27.89 4.00 -21.23
C ASP A 50 26.66 3.64 -20.40
N ALA A 51 25.50 4.23 -20.69
CA ALA A 51 24.24 3.89 -20.03
C ALA A 51 23.88 2.41 -20.23
N THR A 52 23.93 1.97 -21.48
CA THR A 52 23.58 0.61 -21.89
C THR A 52 24.55 -0.41 -21.27
N SER A 53 25.85 -0.16 -21.35
CA SER A 53 26.88 -1.05 -20.79
C SER A 53 26.81 -1.14 -19.26
N THR A 54 26.53 -0.02 -18.59
CA THR A 54 26.47 0.02 -17.12
C THR A 54 25.24 -0.72 -16.58
N ILE A 55 24.06 -0.49 -17.18
CA ILE A 55 22.83 -1.20 -16.81
C ILE A 55 22.96 -2.70 -17.11
N ALA A 56 23.55 -3.05 -18.25
CA ALA A 56 23.83 -4.43 -18.62
C ALA A 56 24.73 -5.13 -17.59
N GLU A 57 25.84 -4.49 -17.22
CA GLU A 57 26.82 -5.05 -16.26
C GLU A 57 26.21 -5.19 -14.86
N ALA A 58 25.39 -4.23 -14.41
CA ALA A 58 24.66 -4.31 -13.15
C ALA A 58 23.65 -5.47 -13.12
N LEU A 59 22.84 -5.62 -14.18
CA LEU A 59 21.87 -6.70 -14.31
C LEU A 59 22.56 -8.07 -14.39
N LEU A 60 23.61 -8.20 -15.20
CA LEU A 60 24.43 -9.41 -15.32
C LEU A 60 24.97 -9.83 -13.95
N ARG A 61 25.51 -8.89 -13.17
CA ARG A 61 26.12 -9.16 -11.86
C ARG A 61 25.06 -9.54 -10.81
N VAL A 62 23.90 -8.88 -10.80
CA VAL A 62 22.78 -9.21 -9.89
C VAL A 62 22.18 -10.59 -10.21
N ILE A 63 22.03 -10.94 -11.49
CA ILE A 63 21.53 -12.25 -11.92
C ILE A 63 22.56 -13.35 -11.62
N GLN A 64 23.85 -13.13 -11.94
CA GLN A 64 24.93 -14.09 -11.72
C GLN A 64 25.19 -14.40 -10.23
N LEU A 65 24.93 -13.46 -9.32
CA LEU A 65 25.11 -13.66 -7.87
C LEU A 65 24.05 -14.58 -7.22
N ARG A 66 22.93 -14.89 -7.89
CA ARG A 66 21.74 -15.44 -7.20
C ARG A 66 21.10 -16.67 -7.80
N THR A 67 21.38 -17.06 -9.04
CA THR A 67 20.85 -18.31 -9.62
C THR A 67 21.94 -19.37 -9.76
N PRO A 68 22.16 -20.26 -8.76
CA PRO A 68 23.12 -21.36 -8.90
C PRO A 68 22.70 -22.42 -9.93
N VAL A 69 21.46 -22.35 -10.43
CA VAL A 69 20.86 -23.33 -11.35
C VAL A 69 20.69 -22.77 -12.78
N LEU A 70 20.69 -21.44 -12.95
CA LEU A 70 20.52 -20.75 -14.23
C LEU A 70 21.84 -20.07 -14.59
N ARG A 71 22.48 -20.51 -15.68
CA ARG A 71 23.67 -19.86 -16.20
C ARG A 71 23.21 -18.84 -17.25
N LEU A 72 23.21 -17.56 -16.88
CA LEU A 72 22.96 -16.48 -17.83
C LEU A 72 24.11 -16.48 -18.85
N ASP A 73 23.83 -16.96 -20.06
CA ASP A 73 24.86 -17.16 -21.10
C ASP A 73 25.03 -15.88 -21.93
N ARG A 74 23.94 -15.16 -22.24
CA ARG A 74 23.98 -13.88 -22.95
C ARG A 74 22.87 -12.91 -22.51
N LEU A 75 23.19 -11.61 -22.49
CA LEU A 75 22.23 -10.53 -22.32
C LEU A 75 22.26 -9.67 -23.59
N HIS A 76 21.12 -9.50 -24.25
CA HIS A 76 20.97 -8.67 -25.44
C HIS A 76 20.22 -7.39 -25.10
N LEU A 77 20.87 -6.24 -25.25
CA LEU A 77 20.19 -4.95 -25.16
C LEU A 77 19.94 -4.45 -26.58
N ASN A 78 18.67 -4.48 -27.00
CA ASN A 78 18.28 -4.01 -28.32
C ASN A 78 17.74 -2.58 -28.22
N ASN A 79 18.61 -1.63 -28.54
CA ASN A 79 18.24 -0.22 -28.64
C ASN A 79 17.65 0.05 -30.03
N HIS A 80 16.32 0.02 -30.17
CA HIS A 80 15.66 0.46 -31.40
C HIS A 80 15.23 1.91 -31.28
N PHE A 81 16.15 2.81 -31.64
CA PHE A 81 15.79 4.18 -32.00
C PHE A 81 15.50 4.20 -33.50
N ALA A 82 14.22 4.13 -33.90
CA ALA A 82 13.85 4.24 -35.31
C ALA A 82 14.30 5.62 -35.85
N SER A 83 15.19 5.62 -36.84
CA SER A 83 15.51 6.83 -37.59
C SER A 83 14.30 7.16 -38.45
N GLN A 84 13.53 8.16 -37.98
CA GLN A 84 12.29 8.71 -38.55
C GLN A 84 11.00 8.03 -38.06
N GLY A 85 10.32 8.74 -37.15
CA GLY A 85 8.87 8.60 -36.91
C GLY A 85 8.48 7.59 -35.83
N ASN A 86 8.04 8.15 -34.69
CA ASN A 86 7.31 7.56 -33.56
C ASN A 86 8.08 6.67 -32.56
N ASP A 87 8.18 7.22 -31.34
CA ASP A 87 8.56 6.65 -30.04
C ASP A 87 9.94 5.96 -29.92
N PRO A 88 10.91 6.58 -29.22
CA PRO A 88 12.11 5.88 -28.81
C PRO A 88 11.78 4.81 -27.77
N ALA A 89 11.97 3.54 -28.11
CA ALA A 89 11.75 2.41 -27.22
C ALA A 89 13.06 1.68 -26.92
N VAL A 90 13.42 1.58 -25.63
CA VAL A 90 14.49 0.69 -25.19
C VAL A 90 13.89 -0.69 -25.00
N SER A 91 14.34 -1.68 -25.78
CA SER A 91 13.90 -3.07 -25.62
C SER A 91 15.06 -3.91 -25.08
N LEU A 92 14.84 -4.59 -23.97
CA LEU A 92 15.89 -5.38 -23.36
C LEU A 92 15.51 -6.86 -23.37
N GLN A 93 16.41 -7.69 -23.88
CA GLN A 93 16.23 -9.12 -24.10
C GLN A 93 17.30 -9.90 -23.31
N ALA A 94 16.91 -10.48 -22.18
CA ALA A 94 17.79 -11.43 -21.48
C ALA A 94 17.63 -12.82 -22.11
N VAL A 95 18.75 -13.49 -22.44
CA VAL A 95 18.78 -14.86 -22.98
C VAL A 95 19.48 -15.78 -21.98
N ALA A 96 18.69 -16.54 -21.22
CA ALA A 96 19.24 -17.52 -20.28
C ALA A 96 19.19 -18.93 -20.88
N ARG A 97 20.26 -19.71 -20.64
CA ARG A 97 20.28 -21.15 -20.95
C ARG A 97 20.23 -21.96 -19.66
N TRP A 98 19.47 -23.05 -19.70
CA TRP A 98 19.29 -23.93 -18.55
C TRP A 98 19.78 -25.35 -18.85
N GLN A 99 20.34 -26.03 -17.84
CA GLN A 99 20.68 -27.46 -17.90
C GLN A 99 19.76 -28.25 -16.96
N THR A 100 18.98 -29.16 -17.53
CA THR A 100 18.12 -30.07 -16.77
C THR A 100 18.87 -31.34 -16.36
N GLY A 101 19.74 -31.27 -15.35
CA GLY A 101 20.46 -32.45 -14.84
C GLY A 101 20.49 -32.49 -13.32
N SER A 102 20.06 -33.60 -12.72
CA SER A 102 20.31 -33.86 -11.30
C SER A 102 21.80 -34.07 -11.08
N GLN A 103 22.43 -33.26 -10.22
CA GLN A 103 23.79 -33.53 -9.74
C GLN A 103 23.80 -34.86 -8.98
N GLY A 104 24.08 -35.96 -9.67
CA GLY A 104 23.92 -37.28 -9.07
C GLY A 104 24.26 -38.51 -9.92
N SER A 105 25.01 -38.39 -11.02
CA SER A 105 25.70 -39.56 -11.61
C SER A 105 26.89 -39.12 -12.47
N MET A 106 28.06 -39.70 -12.20
CA MET A 106 29.21 -39.66 -13.11
C MET A 106 28.93 -40.55 -14.33
N SER A 107 28.17 -40.05 -15.30
CA SER A 107 28.12 -40.62 -16.65
C SER A 107 28.48 -39.53 -17.65
N GLU A 108 29.35 -39.84 -18.60
CA GLU A 108 30.01 -38.88 -19.51
C GLU A 108 29.08 -38.15 -20.50
N HIS A 109 27.77 -38.41 -20.50
CA HIS A 109 26.79 -37.64 -21.26
C HIS A 109 25.47 -37.48 -20.47
N PRO A 110 25.24 -36.37 -19.75
CA PRO A 110 23.91 -36.03 -19.27
C PRO A 110 23.01 -35.63 -20.45
N ASP A 111 21.80 -36.18 -20.54
CA ASP A 111 20.76 -35.71 -21.46
C ASP A 111 20.45 -34.24 -21.15
N THR A 112 21.11 -33.34 -21.85
CA THR A 112 21.07 -31.90 -21.58
C THR A 112 20.07 -31.29 -22.55
N ARG A 113 18.93 -30.79 -22.06
CA ARG A 113 18.05 -29.92 -22.86
C ARG A 113 18.39 -28.48 -22.54
N GLU A 114 18.82 -27.74 -23.57
CA GLU A 114 18.98 -26.29 -23.50
C GLU A 114 17.63 -25.63 -23.82
N VAL A 115 17.14 -24.80 -22.90
CA VAL A 115 15.94 -24.00 -23.07
C VAL A 115 16.36 -22.54 -23.14
N GLU A 116 15.90 -21.84 -24.17
CA GLU A 116 16.10 -20.40 -24.35
C GLU A 116 14.91 -19.65 -23.76
N VAL A 117 15.19 -18.74 -22.83
CA VAL A 117 14.19 -17.85 -22.22
C VAL A 117 14.51 -16.42 -22.63
N VAL A 118 13.57 -15.77 -23.32
CA VAL A 118 13.67 -14.37 -23.74
C VAL A 118 12.66 -13.54 -22.94
N VAL A 119 13.16 -12.66 -22.08
CA VAL A 119 12.34 -11.66 -21.37
C VAL A 119 12.50 -10.32 -22.09
N THR A 120 11.40 -9.77 -22.64
CA THR A 120 11.40 -8.47 -23.31
C THR A 120 10.62 -7.44 -22.49
N GLN A 121 11.27 -6.35 -22.10
CA GLN A 121 10.62 -5.18 -21.49
C GLN A 121 10.91 -3.94 -22.33
N ARG A 122 9.86 -3.12 -22.56
CA ARG A 122 9.93 -1.88 -23.34
C ARG A 122 9.77 -0.69 -22.42
N HIS A 123 10.66 0.30 -22.57
CA HIS A 123 10.54 1.60 -21.90
C HIS A 123 10.52 2.71 -22.96
N GLN A 124 9.66 3.72 -22.79
CA GLN A 124 9.73 4.95 -23.57
C GLN A 124 10.93 5.77 -23.07
N ALA A 125 11.75 6.30 -23.97
CA ALA A 125 12.86 7.19 -23.60
C ALA A 125 12.67 8.56 -24.25
N ASN A 126 12.72 9.62 -23.44
CA ASN A 126 12.77 10.99 -23.93
C ASN A 126 14.24 11.43 -23.99
N VAL A 127 14.75 11.69 -25.20
CA VAL A 127 16.11 12.22 -25.37
C VAL A 127 16.01 13.74 -25.51
N ARG A 128 16.67 14.49 -24.63
CA ARG A 128 16.84 15.94 -24.79
C ARG A 128 18.31 16.24 -25.08
N GLU A 129 18.59 16.82 -26.24
CA GLU A 129 19.92 17.33 -26.57
C GLU A 129 20.06 18.78 -26.08
N GLN A 130 21.04 19.04 -25.20
CA GLN A 130 21.48 20.41 -24.89
C GLN A 130 23.02 20.46 -24.90
N ASN A 131 23.57 21.35 -25.73
CA ASN A 131 24.98 21.76 -25.75
C ASN A 131 26.00 20.60 -25.76
N ASP A 132 26.05 19.83 -26.86
CA ASP A 132 27.02 18.75 -27.13
C ASP A 132 27.07 17.59 -26.10
N ASP A 133 26.27 17.62 -25.03
CA ASP A 133 26.03 16.53 -24.09
C ASP A 133 24.64 15.91 -24.30
N LEU A 134 24.58 14.58 -24.40
CA LEU A 134 23.34 13.81 -24.53
C LEU A 134 22.80 13.47 -23.14
N GLU A 135 21.72 14.14 -22.70
CA GLU A 135 20.94 13.68 -21.54
C GLU A 135 19.84 12.70 -22.00
N LEU A 136 19.97 11.45 -21.57
CA LEU A 136 18.97 10.39 -21.73
C LEU A 136 18.05 10.37 -20.52
N GLU A 137 16.80 10.83 -20.69
CA GLU A 137 15.75 10.72 -19.66
C GLU A 137 14.82 9.56 -20.05
N ILE A 138 14.99 8.39 -19.44
CA ILE A 138 14.13 7.23 -19.72
C ILE A 138 12.84 7.37 -18.90
N ASP A 139 11.76 7.77 -19.56
CA ASP A 139 10.46 7.94 -18.93
C ASP A 139 9.77 6.56 -18.79
N CYS A 140 9.82 6.00 -17.59
CA CYS A 140 9.26 4.67 -17.29
C CYS A 140 7.72 4.62 -17.29
N ALA A 141 7.02 5.62 -17.84
CA ALA A 141 5.60 5.89 -17.62
C ALA A 141 4.60 4.96 -18.34
N LYS A 142 5.01 3.84 -18.93
CA LYS A 142 4.08 2.81 -19.42
C LYS A 142 4.58 1.41 -19.06
N ASP A 143 3.95 0.84 -18.04
CA ASP A 143 4.06 -0.57 -17.69
C ASP A 143 3.45 -1.44 -18.80
N GLU A 144 4.23 -1.84 -19.81
CA GLU A 144 3.93 -3.08 -20.52
C GLU A 144 4.48 -4.24 -19.67
N ASP A 145 3.62 -5.19 -19.32
CA ASP A 145 4.06 -6.42 -18.63
C ASP A 145 5.15 -7.11 -19.49
N PRO A 146 6.25 -7.57 -18.88
CA PRO A 146 7.36 -8.17 -19.61
C PRO A 146 6.89 -9.40 -20.39
N ALA A 147 7.14 -9.41 -21.70
CA ALA A 147 6.78 -10.52 -22.56
C ALA A 147 7.85 -11.62 -22.46
N VAL A 148 7.43 -12.84 -22.11
CA VAL A 148 8.33 -13.98 -21.93
C VAL A 148 8.05 -15.03 -22.99
N THR A 149 9.09 -15.43 -23.73
CA THR A 149 9.03 -16.54 -24.70
C THR A 149 10.02 -17.63 -24.30
N ILE A 150 9.59 -18.89 -24.34
CA ILE A 150 10.39 -20.06 -24.00
C ILE A 150 10.47 -20.98 -25.23
N ALA A 151 11.67 -21.32 -25.69
CA ALA A 151 11.90 -22.19 -26.85
C ALA A 151 12.95 -23.28 -26.57
N ASP A 152 12.81 -24.45 -27.20
CA ASP A 152 13.86 -25.48 -27.22
C ASP A 152 15.04 -24.98 -28.09
N ALA A 153 16.26 -24.94 -27.54
CA ALA A 153 17.41 -24.40 -28.25
C ALA A 153 17.79 -25.31 -29.43
N SER A 154 17.63 -24.81 -30.67
CA SER A 154 18.07 -25.53 -31.87
C SER A 154 19.55 -25.25 -32.14
N PRO A 155 20.37 -26.23 -32.59
CA PRO A 155 21.83 -26.07 -32.71
C PRO A 155 22.31 -25.18 -33.88
N SER A 156 21.42 -24.54 -34.65
CA SER A 156 21.83 -23.95 -35.93
C SER A 156 21.15 -22.63 -36.25
N SER A 157 21.82 -21.53 -35.88
CA SER A 157 22.25 -20.43 -36.76
C SER A 157 22.62 -19.26 -35.85
N GLU A 158 23.91 -19.02 -35.65
CA GLU A 158 24.38 -17.82 -34.92
C GLU A 158 23.91 -16.56 -35.67
N PRO A 159 23.06 -15.71 -35.09
CA PRO A 159 22.96 -14.33 -35.58
C PRO A 159 24.28 -13.64 -35.25
N ALA A 160 24.78 -12.80 -36.17
CA ALA A 160 26.08 -12.14 -36.06
C ALA A 160 26.27 -11.47 -34.68
N VAL A 161 27.15 -12.06 -33.87
CA VAL A 161 27.39 -11.70 -32.47
C VAL A 161 28.45 -10.59 -32.43
N ALA A 162 28.10 -9.42 -31.88
CA ALA A 162 29.11 -8.53 -31.31
C ALA A 162 29.58 -9.17 -30.00
N LYS A 163 30.76 -9.80 -30.01
CA LYS A 163 31.41 -10.27 -28.78
C LYS A 163 31.80 -9.04 -27.97
N PHE A 164 31.19 -8.87 -26.80
CA PHE A 164 31.65 -7.90 -25.81
C PHE A 164 32.96 -8.40 -25.20
N GLU A 165 34.08 -7.77 -25.54
CA GLU A 165 35.29 -7.85 -24.73
C GLU A 165 35.23 -6.78 -23.62
N PRO A 166 35.70 -7.08 -22.40
CA PRO A 166 35.58 -6.14 -21.28
C PRO A 166 36.42 -4.88 -21.55
N ILE A 167 35.79 -3.70 -21.52
CA ILE A 167 36.51 -2.42 -21.62
C ILE A 167 37.41 -2.27 -20.39
N ALA A 168 38.73 -2.34 -20.60
CA ALA A 168 39.73 -2.13 -19.57
C ALA A 168 39.96 -0.62 -19.37
N GLY A 169 39.31 -0.01 -18.38
CA GLY A 169 39.61 1.39 -18.05
C GLY A 169 38.83 2.02 -16.88
N SER A 170 37.55 1.69 -16.67
CA SER A 170 36.69 2.36 -15.67
C SER A 170 36.40 1.53 -14.41
N LYS A 171 36.95 0.31 -14.33
CA LYS A 171 36.58 -0.71 -13.33
C LYS A 171 36.66 -0.26 -11.87
N SER A 172 37.53 0.66 -11.46
CA SER A 172 37.74 0.89 -10.02
C SER A 172 36.71 1.80 -9.34
N GLN A 173 36.14 2.79 -10.07
CA GLN A 173 35.13 3.70 -9.52
C GLN A 173 33.73 3.12 -9.67
N LEU A 174 33.42 2.55 -10.84
CA LEU A 174 32.14 1.91 -11.11
C LEU A 174 31.96 0.60 -10.34
N ALA A 175 32.97 -0.28 -10.26
CA ALA A 175 32.85 -1.49 -9.44
C ALA A 175 32.82 -1.18 -7.94
N LYS A 176 33.52 -0.15 -7.45
CA LYS A 176 33.37 0.29 -6.05
C LYS A 176 32.00 0.91 -5.78
N ALA A 177 31.44 1.66 -6.72
CA ALA A 177 30.09 2.19 -6.61
C ALA A 177 29.06 1.05 -6.57
N LEU A 178 29.17 0.07 -7.48
CA LEU A 178 28.31 -1.12 -7.52
C LEU A 178 28.48 -2.03 -6.30
N ASP A 179 29.71 -2.33 -5.85
CA ASP A 179 29.96 -3.21 -4.70
C ASP A 179 29.49 -2.54 -3.38
N ASN A 180 29.64 -1.22 -3.22
CA ASN A 180 29.07 -0.49 -2.08
C ASN A 180 27.53 -0.39 -2.13
N PHE A 181 26.93 -0.51 -3.31
CA PHE A 181 25.49 -0.35 -3.54
C PHE A 181 24.72 -1.68 -3.45
N ILE A 182 25.37 -2.81 -3.76
CA ILE A 182 24.76 -4.15 -3.84
C ILE A 182 24.96 -4.98 -2.55
N GLU A 183 26.07 -4.87 -1.82
CA GLU A 183 26.43 -5.92 -0.86
C GLU A 183 25.65 -5.94 0.48
N PRO A 184 25.46 -4.82 1.24
CA PRO A 184 24.87 -4.93 2.59
C PRO A 184 23.33 -4.92 2.60
N GLU A 185 22.71 -3.89 2.00
CA GLU A 185 21.26 -3.71 2.07
C GLU A 185 20.50 -4.72 1.19
N TRP A 186 21.07 -5.10 0.05
CA TRP A 186 20.42 -6.00 -0.90
C TRP A 186 20.42 -7.44 -0.42
N ALA A 187 21.51 -7.90 0.22
CA ALA A 187 21.58 -9.23 0.81
C ALA A 187 20.52 -9.43 1.91
N VAL A 188 20.32 -8.39 2.73
CA VAL A 188 19.26 -8.32 3.76
C VAL A 188 17.88 -8.29 3.11
N ARG A 189 17.65 -7.39 2.15
CA ARG A 189 16.35 -7.22 1.48
C ARG A 189 15.93 -8.46 0.68
N MET A 190 16.87 -9.17 0.07
CA MET A 190 16.60 -10.43 -0.62
C MET A 190 16.33 -11.60 0.33
N LYS A 191 17.05 -11.70 1.46
CA LYS A 191 16.69 -12.69 2.50
C LYS A 191 15.30 -12.42 3.05
N GLN A 192 14.96 -11.15 3.28
CA GLN A 192 13.62 -10.71 3.68
C GLN A 192 12.58 -11.04 2.60
N ASN A 193 12.87 -10.80 1.32
CA ASN A 193 11.96 -11.13 0.21
C ASN A 193 11.76 -12.65 0.05
N GLN A 194 12.83 -13.45 0.14
CA GLN A 194 12.70 -14.92 0.11
C GLN A 194 11.93 -15.45 1.32
N ALA A 195 12.16 -14.91 2.52
CA ALA A 195 11.40 -15.25 3.70
C ALA A 195 9.93 -14.83 3.56
N TYR A 196 9.66 -13.65 3.00
CA TYR A 196 8.33 -13.13 2.72
C TYR A 196 7.58 -14.03 1.73
N VAL A 197 8.18 -14.36 0.58
CA VAL A 197 7.59 -15.25 -0.42
C VAL A 197 7.33 -16.64 0.19
N ARG A 198 8.29 -17.20 0.93
CA ARG A 198 8.06 -18.49 1.63
C ARG A 198 6.92 -18.41 2.65
N GLY A 199 6.85 -17.31 3.41
CA GLY A 199 5.75 -17.03 4.32
C GLY A 199 4.40 -16.98 3.61
N LEU A 200 4.34 -16.31 2.45
CA LEU A 200 3.15 -16.29 1.60
C LEU A 200 2.77 -17.68 1.09
N GLN A 201 3.73 -18.48 0.62
CA GLN A 201 3.44 -19.83 0.12
C GLN A 201 2.93 -20.78 1.21
N ASN A 202 3.25 -20.49 2.47
CA ASN A 202 2.70 -21.19 3.64
C ASN A 202 1.45 -20.51 4.21
N GLY A 203 1.02 -19.38 3.63
CA GLY A 203 -0.07 -18.56 4.14
C GLY A 203 -1.41 -19.29 4.07
N ILE A 204 -2.19 -19.15 5.15
CA ILE A 204 -3.57 -19.62 5.22
C ILE A 204 -4.45 -18.38 5.11
N PHE A 205 -5.36 -18.38 4.14
CA PHE A 205 -6.16 -17.21 3.79
C PHE A 205 -7.64 -17.49 3.98
N ILE A 206 -8.31 -16.65 4.75
CA ILE A 206 -9.75 -16.73 5.02
C ILE A 206 -10.44 -15.54 4.38
N ALA A 207 -11.44 -15.78 3.54
CA ALA A 207 -12.33 -14.73 3.04
C ALA A 207 -13.34 -14.35 4.12
N LEU A 208 -13.59 -13.05 4.26
CA LEU A 208 -14.52 -12.43 5.19
C LEU A 208 -15.66 -11.83 4.38
N GLY A 209 -16.92 -12.14 4.72
CA GLY A 209 -18.09 -11.62 4.01
C GLY A 209 -19.25 -11.27 4.93
N SER A 210 -19.91 -10.13 4.72
CA SER A 210 -21.14 -9.75 5.44
C SER A 210 -22.07 -8.89 4.59
N ASN A 211 -23.39 -9.13 4.66
CA ASN A 211 -24.38 -8.31 3.94
C ASN A 211 -25.65 -7.98 4.75
N VAL A 212 -25.69 -8.28 6.04
CA VAL A 212 -26.85 -8.02 6.91
C VAL A 212 -26.43 -7.19 8.12
N GLY A 213 -27.28 -6.23 8.51
CA GLY A 213 -27.05 -5.39 9.68
C GLY A 213 -25.81 -4.49 9.56
N ASP A 214 -25.10 -4.30 10.68
CA ASP A 214 -23.81 -3.61 10.70
C ASP A 214 -22.70 -4.55 10.22
N ARG A 215 -22.43 -4.46 8.91
CA ARG A 215 -21.45 -5.31 8.20
C ARG A 215 -20.03 -5.14 8.72
N PHE A 216 -19.64 -3.93 9.13
CA PHE A 216 -18.32 -3.68 9.70
C PHE A 216 -18.22 -4.34 11.07
N ALA A 217 -19.20 -4.12 11.95
CA ALA A 217 -19.21 -4.72 13.28
C ALA A 217 -19.24 -6.26 13.24
N ALA A 218 -19.94 -6.85 12.26
CA ALA A 218 -19.97 -8.30 12.08
C ALA A 218 -18.59 -8.87 11.71
N ILE A 219 -17.90 -8.24 10.76
CA ILE A 219 -16.53 -8.64 10.37
C ILE A 219 -15.54 -8.42 11.52
N GLU A 220 -15.60 -7.29 12.20
CA GLU A 220 -14.74 -7.00 13.37
C GLU A 220 -14.96 -8.03 14.50
N SER A 221 -16.23 -8.38 14.77
CA SER A 221 -16.56 -9.38 15.78
C SER A 221 -16.05 -10.78 15.41
N ALA A 222 -16.06 -11.13 14.12
CA ALA A 222 -15.49 -12.38 13.65
C ALA A 222 -13.97 -12.38 13.80
N CYS A 223 -13.29 -11.30 13.39
CA CYS A 223 -11.85 -11.17 13.56
C CYS A 223 -11.43 -11.19 15.04
N LYS A 224 -12.20 -10.55 15.93
CA LYS A 224 -11.97 -10.61 17.38
C LYS A 224 -12.08 -12.04 17.92
N ARG A 225 -13.08 -12.81 17.50
CA ARG A 225 -13.22 -14.22 17.89
C ARG A 225 -12.09 -15.11 17.36
N ILE A 226 -11.52 -14.77 16.20
CA ILE A 226 -10.33 -15.45 15.68
C ILE A 226 -9.13 -15.14 16.59
N ASP A 227 -8.88 -13.88 16.93
CA ASP A 227 -7.74 -13.51 17.79
C ASP A 227 -7.89 -13.98 19.25
N GLU A 228 -9.12 -14.17 19.74
CA GLU A 228 -9.39 -14.73 21.07
C GLU A 228 -9.20 -16.26 21.13
N ASP A 229 -9.16 -16.95 19.98
CA ASP A 229 -8.95 -18.39 19.93
C ASP A 229 -7.45 -18.72 20.03
N PRO A 230 -7.01 -19.56 20.98
CA PRO A 230 -5.59 -19.82 21.22
C PRO A 230 -4.88 -20.57 20.07
N ASP A 231 -5.64 -21.18 19.16
CA ASP A 231 -5.09 -21.92 18.02
C ASP A 231 -5.06 -21.09 16.73
N LEU A 232 -5.57 -19.85 16.76
CA LEU A 232 -5.69 -18.96 15.60
C LEU A 232 -5.04 -17.59 15.90
N GLU A 233 -4.40 -17.02 14.89
CA GLU A 233 -3.82 -15.66 14.98
C GLU A 233 -3.97 -14.97 13.64
N ILE A 234 -4.59 -13.78 13.58
CA ILE A 234 -4.59 -12.97 12.36
C ILE A 234 -3.25 -12.28 12.19
N VAL A 235 -2.56 -12.59 11.09
CA VAL A 235 -1.27 -11.98 10.71
C VAL A 235 -1.48 -10.63 10.03
N GLN A 236 -2.46 -10.56 9.13
CA GLN A 236 -2.81 -9.32 8.42
C GLN A 236 -4.19 -9.41 7.78
N THR A 237 -4.72 -8.25 7.43
CA THR A 237 -6.00 -8.08 6.75
C THR A 237 -5.83 -7.27 5.48
N SER A 238 -6.63 -7.59 4.46
CA SER A 238 -6.84 -6.71 3.30
C SER A 238 -7.68 -5.50 3.69
N GLU A 239 -7.91 -4.61 2.73
CA GLU A 239 -9.01 -3.66 2.81
C GLU A 239 -10.35 -4.40 2.71
N LEU A 240 -11.43 -3.72 3.11
CA LEU A 240 -12.80 -4.20 2.88
C LEU A 240 -13.36 -3.56 1.63
N PHE A 241 -13.95 -4.36 0.75
CA PHE A 241 -14.50 -3.92 -0.52
C PHE A 241 -16.00 -4.16 -0.57
N GLU A 242 -16.75 -3.20 -1.08
CA GLU A 242 -18.20 -3.33 -1.23
C GLU A 242 -18.58 -3.79 -2.65
N THR A 243 -19.38 -4.86 -2.75
CA THR A 243 -19.88 -5.42 -4.02
C THR A 243 -21.39 -5.55 -4.04
N GLU A 244 -21.96 -5.57 -5.24
CA GLU A 244 -23.33 -6.05 -5.43
C GLU A 244 -23.42 -7.57 -5.16
N PRO A 245 -24.60 -8.08 -4.78
CA PRO A 245 -24.84 -9.52 -4.68
C PRO A 245 -24.60 -10.22 -6.03
N MET A 246 -23.80 -11.28 -6.06
CA MET A 246 -23.46 -12.00 -7.31
C MET A 246 -24.53 -12.99 -7.78
N TYR A 247 -25.41 -13.48 -6.90
CA TYR A 247 -26.32 -14.59 -7.22
C TYR A 247 -27.81 -14.32 -6.94
N VAL A 248 -28.13 -13.38 -6.06
CA VAL A 248 -29.52 -13.03 -5.68
C VAL A 248 -29.61 -11.52 -5.58
N GLU A 249 -30.25 -10.88 -6.56
CA GLU A 249 -30.24 -9.44 -6.77
C GLU A 249 -31.08 -8.66 -5.72
N ASP A 250 -32.03 -9.31 -5.05
CA ASP A 250 -32.86 -8.69 -4.00
C ASP A 250 -32.19 -8.78 -2.60
N GLN A 251 -30.95 -8.26 -2.50
CA GLN A 251 -30.18 -8.23 -1.25
C GLN A 251 -29.33 -6.96 -1.12
N ASN A 252 -29.01 -6.61 0.13
CA ASN A 252 -28.04 -5.55 0.42
C ASN A 252 -26.65 -5.89 -0.14
N ARG A 253 -25.85 -4.85 -0.42
CA ARG A 253 -24.47 -4.97 -0.88
C ARG A 253 -23.60 -5.74 0.13
N PHE A 254 -22.70 -6.56 -0.38
CA PHE A 254 -21.75 -7.32 0.44
C PHE A 254 -20.52 -6.48 0.76
N LEU A 255 -20.02 -6.63 1.98
CA LEU A 255 -18.69 -6.19 2.38
C LEU A 255 -17.77 -7.41 2.41
N ASN A 256 -16.66 -7.36 1.67
CA ASN A 256 -15.76 -8.49 1.47
C ASN A 256 -14.32 -8.12 1.82
N GLY A 257 -13.60 -9.03 2.46
CA GLY A 257 -12.16 -8.90 2.73
C GLY A 257 -11.49 -10.27 2.77
N VAL A 258 -10.19 -10.28 3.01
CA VAL A 258 -9.40 -11.48 3.26
C VAL A 258 -8.48 -11.21 4.45
N CYS A 259 -8.36 -12.17 5.36
CA CYS A 259 -7.29 -12.18 6.35
C CYS A 259 -6.34 -13.35 6.11
N GLN A 260 -5.06 -13.12 6.40
CA GLN A 260 -4.08 -14.17 6.54
C GLN A 260 -4.02 -14.57 8.02
N ILE A 261 -4.01 -15.87 8.29
CA ILE A 261 -3.90 -16.40 9.65
C ILE A 261 -2.69 -17.33 9.80
N ASN A 262 -2.21 -17.45 11.04
CA ASN A 262 -1.37 -18.55 11.50
C ASN A 262 -2.24 -19.53 12.29
N THR A 263 -2.04 -20.82 12.07
CA THR A 263 -2.65 -21.89 12.89
C THR A 263 -1.87 -23.18 12.74
N SER A 264 -1.93 -24.03 13.76
CA SER A 264 -1.39 -25.40 13.76
C SER A 264 -2.44 -26.46 13.42
N LEU A 265 -3.71 -26.06 13.31
CA LEU A 265 -4.85 -26.96 13.04
C LEU A 265 -4.75 -27.60 11.66
N GLU A 266 -5.37 -28.76 11.48
CA GLU A 266 -5.56 -29.30 10.14
C GLU A 266 -6.76 -28.63 9.45
N PRO A 267 -6.86 -28.62 8.10
CA PRO A 267 -7.87 -27.82 7.41
C PRO A 267 -9.34 -28.10 7.80
N MET A 268 -9.63 -29.35 8.19
CA MET A 268 -10.96 -29.73 8.67
C MET A 268 -11.27 -29.17 10.06
N ASP A 269 -10.28 -29.16 10.96
CA ASP A 269 -10.44 -28.59 12.31
C ASP A 269 -10.57 -27.07 12.23
N LEU A 270 -9.80 -26.43 11.33
CA LEU A 270 -9.96 -25.00 11.03
C LEU A 270 -11.37 -24.69 10.51
N LEU A 271 -11.89 -25.50 9.59
CA LEU A 271 -13.27 -25.33 9.10
C LEU A 271 -14.29 -25.43 10.24
N ASP A 272 -14.15 -26.41 11.13
CA ASP A 272 -15.05 -26.60 12.27
C ASP A 272 -15.00 -25.41 13.23
N LYS A 273 -13.80 -24.84 13.47
CA LYS A 273 -13.64 -23.61 14.27
C LYS A 273 -14.30 -22.40 13.63
N LEU A 274 -14.07 -22.16 12.33
CA LEU A 274 -14.68 -21.03 11.62
C LEU A 274 -16.21 -21.14 11.63
N GLN A 275 -16.75 -22.34 11.42
CA GLN A 275 -18.20 -22.58 11.52
C GLN A 275 -18.74 -22.33 12.93
N ALA A 276 -17.98 -22.68 13.98
CA ALA A 276 -18.37 -22.37 15.35
C ALA A 276 -18.41 -20.85 15.61
N ILE A 277 -17.45 -20.09 15.08
CA ILE A 277 -17.43 -18.61 15.16
C ILE A 277 -18.67 -18.02 14.47
N GLU A 278 -18.96 -18.45 13.25
CA GLU A 278 -20.13 -17.96 12.51
C GLU A 278 -21.45 -18.27 13.22
N ASN A 279 -21.62 -19.50 13.71
CA ASN A 279 -22.80 -19.92 14.47
C ASN A 279 -22.95 -19.10 15.76
N GLY A 280 -21.84 -18.85 16.46
CA GLY A 280 -21.80 -18.02 17.66
C GLY A 280 -22.14 -16.53 17.43
N LEU A 281 -22.00 -16.05 16.20
CA LEU A 281 -22.41 -14.69 15.76
C LEU A 281 -23.82 -14.65 15.14
N GLY A 282 -24.59 -15.73 15.27
CA GLY A 282 -25.99 -15.77 14.87
C GLY A 282 -26.21 -16.06 13.37
N ARG A 283 -25.36 -16.89 12.76
CA ARG A 283 -25.58 -17.40 11.40
C ARG A 283 -26.92 -18.15 11.30
N VAL A 284 -27.95 -17.51 10.75
CA VAL A 284 -29.23 -18.16 10.41
C VAL A 284 -29.20 -18.57 8.94
N LYS A 285 -28.99 -19.86 8.66
CA LYS A 285 -28.94 -20.40 7.29
C LYS A 285 -30.37 -20.57 6.74
N ILE A 286 -30.97 -19.50 6.23
CA ILE A 286 -32.36 -19.54 5.70
C ILE A 286 -32.40 -20.11 4.27
N ILE A 287 -31.41 -19.80 3.42
CA ILE A 287 -31.30 -20.24 2.02
C ILE A 287 -29.82 -20.45 1.66
N ASP A 288 -29.49 -21.45 0.82
CA ASP A 288 -28.13 -21.61 0.28
C ASP A 288 -27.75 -20.38 -0.56
N LYS A 289 -26.57 -19.80 -0.31
CA LYS A 289 -26.14 -18.48 -0.84
C LYS A 289 -27.10 -17.30 -0.53
N GLY A 290 -27.96 -17.40 0.48
CA GLY A 290 -28.81 -16.31 0.97
C GLY A 290 -28.08 -15.28 1.87
N PRO A 291 -28.79 -14.28 2.40
CA PRO A 291 -28.21 -13.24 3.28
C PRO A 291 -27.57 -13.85 4.54
N ARG A 292 -26.39 -13.34 4.94
CA ARG A 292 -25.68 -13.80 6.14
C ARG A 292 -25.12 -12.61 6.92
N ASN A 293 -25.19 -12.70 8.24
CA ASN A 293 -24.53 -11.74 9.14
C ASN A 293 -23.00 -11.82 8.98
N ILE A 294 -22.44 -13.02 8.79
CA ILE A 294 -21.01 -13.26 8.54
C ILE A 294 -20.81 -14.58 7.76
N ASP A 295 -19.81 -14.62 6.89
CA ASP A 295 -19.33 -15.80 6.17
C ASP A 295 -17.78 -15.83 6.21
N LEU A 296 -17.22 -16.97 6.59
CA LEU A 296 -15.78 -17.24 6.75
C LEU A 296 -15.38 -18.46 5.91
N ASP A 297 -14.77 -18.23 4.76
CA ASP A 297 -14.37 -19.30 3.83
C ASP A 297 -12.84 -19.48 3.78
N ILE A 298 -12.35 -20.72 3.92
CA ILE A 298 -10.93 -21.03 3.69
C ILE A 298 -10.65 -20.92 2.18
N VAL A 299 -9.92 -19.88 1.77
CA VAL A 299 -9.57 -19.61 0.37
C VAL A 299 -8.38 -20.47 -0.07
N ALA A 300 -7.33 -20.50 0.75
CA ALA A 300 -6.13 -21.28 0.49
C ALA A 300 -5.46 -21.69 1.81
N TYR A 301 -4.75 -22.82 1.77
CA TYR A 301 -4.05 -23.40 2.92
C TYR A 301 -2.61 -23.74 2.52
N GLY A 302 -1.78 -22.70 2.44
CA GLY A 302 -0.45 -22.77 1.83
C GLY A 302 -0.51 -23.40 0.43
N GLN A 303 0.38 -24.36 0.19
CA GLN A 303 0.44 -25.12 -1.07
C GLN A 303 -0.37 -26.43 -1.07
N ARG A 304 -1.19 -26.68 -0.02
CA ARG A 304 -1.98 -27.91 0.06
C ARG A 304 -3.13 -27.91 -0.94
N GLN A 305 -3.46 -29.10 -1.43
CA GLN A 305 -4.66 -29.37 -2.20
C GLN A 305 -5.48 -30.42 -1.45
N LEU A 306 -6.75 -30.13 -1.22
CA LEU A 306 -7.68 -30.99 -0.51
C LEU A 306 -9.01 -31.00 -1.27
N SER A 307 -9.59 -32.18 -1.45
CA SER A 307 -10.93 -32.32 -1.98
C SER A 307 -11.64 -33.39 -1.16
N THR A 308 -12.67 -32.95 -0.42
CA THR A 308 -13.55 -33.80 0.39
C THR A 308 -14.99 -33.34 0.17
N ASP A 309 -15.96 -34.11 0.65
CA ASP A 309 -17.38 -33.74 0.56
C ASP A 309 -17.72 -32.45 1.35
N ARG A 310 -16.91 -32.09 2.35
CA ARG A 310 -17.12 -30.92 3.21
C ARG A 310 -16.28 -29.70 2.82
N LEU A 311 -15.10 -29.91 2.23
CA LEU A 311 -14.08 -28.88 2.03
C LEU A 311 -13.26 -29.11 0.76
N ILE A 312 -13.07 -28.05 -0.01
CA ILE A 312 -12.20 -28.01 -1.19
C ILE A 312 -11.18 -26.88 -1.00
N ILE A 313 -9.89 -27.20 -1.09
CA ILE A 313 -8.78 -26.26 -1.00
C ILE A 313 -7.85 -26.45 -2.21
N PRO A 314 -7.43 -25.38 -2.90
CA PRO A 314 -7.94 -24.01 -2.79
C PRO A 314 -9.44 -23.92 -3.09
N HIS A 315 -10.10 -22.88 -2.58
CA HIS A 315 -11.55 -22.73 -2.72
C HIS A 315 -11.97 -22.73 -4.19
N ARG A 316 -12.89 -23.63 -4.57
CA ARG A 316 -13.25 -23.92 -5.97
C ARG A 316 -13.55 -22.67 -6.82
N LEU A 317 -14.23 -21.69 -6.25
CA LEU A 317 -14.68 -20.49 -6.96
C LEU A 317 -13.78 -19.27 -6.74
N MET A 318 -12.63 -19.40 -6.08
CA MET A 318 -11.80 -18.23 -5.76
C MET A 318 -11.34 -17.50 -7.03
N LEU A 319 -11.01 -18.25 -8.09
CA LEU A 319 -10.46 -17.69 -9.33
C LEU A 319 -11.51 -16.98 -10.20
N GLU A 320 -12.80 -17.19 -9.93
CA GLU A 320 -13.92 -16.57 -10.65
C GLU A 320 -14.45 -15.32 -9.94
N ARG A 321 -14.01 -15.07 -8.70
CA ARG A 321 -14.58 -14.03 -7.82
C ARG A 321 -13.59 -12.90 -7.62
N GLU A 322 -13.84 -11.77 -8.28
CA GLU A 322 -13.05 -10.54 -8.09
C GLU A 322 -13.01 -10.12 -6.62
N PHE A 323 -14.14 -10.25 -5.90
CA PHE A 323 -14.23 -9.88 -4.49
C PHE A 323 -13.46 -10.79 -3.52
N VAL A 324 -12.91 -11.90 -4.01
CA VAL A 324 -11.93 -12.73 -3.29
C VAL A 324 -10.52 -12.39 -3.76
N LEU A 325 -10.30 -12.38 -5.09
CA LEU A 325 -8.97 -12.18 -5.67
C LEU A 325 -8.40 -10.79 -5.43
N ARG A 326 -9.22 -9.73 -5.44
CA ARG A 326 -8.78 -8.35 -5.25
C ARG A 326 -8.28 -8.11 -3.83
N PRO A 327 -9.03 -8.42 -2.75
CA PRO A 327 -8.48 -8.33 -1.40
C PRO A 327 -7.33 -9.33 -1.15
N LEU A 328 -7.39 -10.56 -1.67
CA LEU A 328 -6.25 -11.49 -1.54
C LEU A 328 -4.98 -10.92 -2.20
N SER A 329 -5.10 -10.37 -3.40
CA SER A 329 -3.97 -9.75 -4.10
C SER A 329 -3.43 -8.51 -3.37
N SER A 330 -4.24 -7.79 -2.59
CA SER A 330 -3.74 -6.60 -1.89
C SER A 330 -2.78 -6.93 -0.74
N ILE A 331 -2.82 -8.17 -0.22
CA ILE A 331 -1.92 -8.65 0.85
C ILE A 331 -0.99 -9.78 0.41
N ALA A 332 -1.28 -10.43 -0.72
CA ALA A 332 -0.60 -11.65 -1.17
C ALA A 332 -0.54 -11.74 -2.71
N GLU A 333 -0.24 -10.65 -3.42
CA GLU A 333 -0.17 -10.61 -4.89
C GLU A 333 0.74 -11.71 -5.50
N ARG A 334 1.80 -12.08 -4.77
CA ARG A 334 2.82 -13.09 -5.16
C ARG A 334 2.49 -14.51 -4.72
N PHE A 335 1.38 -14.72 -4.02
CA PHE A 335 0.94 -16.08 -3.67
C PHE A 335 0.65 -16.86 -4.96
N VAL A 336 1.23 -18.06 -5.08
CA VAL A 336 1.10 -18.89 -6.28
C VAL A 336 0.00 -19.91 -6.05
N HIS A 337 -1.00 -19.91 -6.92
CA HIS A 337 -2.12 -20.85 -6.82
C HIS A 337 -1.61 -22.30 -6.91
N PRO A 338 -1.91 -23.18 -5.93
CA PRO A 338 -1.38 -24.55 -5.88
C PRO A 338 -1.68 -25.41 -7.11
N VAL A 339 -2.79 -25.14 -7.80
CA VAL A 339 -3.23 -25.92 -8.98
C VAL A 339 -2.73 -25.31 -10.28
N THR A 340 -2.93 -24.01 -10.48
CA THR A 340 -2.67 -23.36 -11.78
C THR A 340 -1.24 -22.86 -11.92
N ARG A 341 -0.49 -22.82 -10.80
CA ARG A 341 0.89 -22.32 -10.74
C ARG A 341 1.05 -20.89 -11.26
N ARG A 342 0.01 -20.07 -11.10
CA ARG A 342 0.02 -18.63 -11.44
C ARG A 342 -0.15 -17.81 -10.17
N SER A 343 0.44 -16.62 -10.16
CA SER A 343 0.29 -15.68 -9.06
C SER A 343 -1.14 -15.14 -8.95
N MET A 344 -1.52 -14.67 -7.76
CA MET A 344 -2.81 -14.01 -7.54
C MET A 344 -2.93 -12.75 -8.39
N ARG A 345 -1.84 -12.00 -8.56
CA ARG A 345 -1.77 -10.85 -9.48
C ARG A 345 -2.16 -11.24 -10.91
N SER A 346 -1.60 -12.33 -11.44
CA SER A 346 -1.91 -12.82 -12.79
C SER A 346 -3.39 -13.18 -12.92
N HIS A 347 -3.94 -13.90 -11.93
CA HIS A 347 -5.37 -14.25 -11.93
C HIS A 347 -6.29 -13.03 -11.87
N LEU A 348 -5.97 -12.05 -11.03
CA LEU A 348 -6.75 -10.82 -10.95
C LEU A 348 -6.71 -10.02 -12.27
N ALA A 349 -5.58 -10.00 -12.97
CA ALA A 349 -5.44 -9.32 -14.25
C ALA A 349 -6.21 -10.01 -15.39
N MET A 350 -6.43 -11.32 -15.30
CA MET A 350 -7.20 -12.09 -16.29
C MET A 350 -8.71 -12.00 -16.09
N LEU A 351 -9.18 -11.54 -14.93
CA LEU A 351 -10.61 -11.36 -14.71
C LEU A 351 -11.16 -10.24 -15.60
N PRO A 352 -12.35 -10.42 -16.22
CA PRO A 352 -13.03 -9.30 -16.86
C PRO A 352 -13.34 -8.22 -15.81
N PRO A 353 -13.29 -6.93 -16.18
CA PRO A 353 -13.72 -5.87 -15.27
C PRO A 353 -15.15 -6.12 -14.79
N SER A 354 -15.39 -6.11 -13.47
CA SER A 354 -16.75 -6.19 -12.94
C SER A 354 -17.62 -5.05 -13.48
N ALA A 355 -18.89 -5.35 -13.77
CA ALA A 355 -19.89 -4.38 -14.19
C ALA A 355 -20.02 -3.22 -13.18
N THR A 356 -19.88 -3.54 -11.89
CA THR A 356 -19.85 -2.56 -10.80
C THR A 356 -18.44 -2.55 -10.19
N PRO A 357 -17.69 -1.42 -10.30
CA PRO A 357 -16.36 -1.31 -9.72
C PRO A 357 -16.36 -1.51 -8.21
N MET A 358 -15.33 -2.22 -7.72
CA MET A 358 -15.11 -2.44 -6.29
C MET A 358 -14.20 -1.35 -5.71
N TYR A 359 -14.66 -0.68 -4.65
CA TYR A 359 -13.88 0.33 -3.96
C TYR A 359 -13.59 -0.11 -2.51
N PRO A 360 -12.33 0.06 -2.03
CA PRO A 360 -12.00 -0.13 -0.62
C PRO A 360 -12.74 0.88 0.26
N LEU A 361 -13.22 0.40 1.40
CA LEU A 361 -13.97 1.16 2.40
C LEU A 361 -13.18 1.31 3.70
N THR A 362 -13.21 2.52 4.26
CA THR A 362 -12.70 2.82 5.61
C THR A 362 -13.82 3.43 6.45
N PRO A 363 -14.31 2.75 7.51
CA PRO A 363 -15.34 3.31 8.38
C PRO A 363 -14.80 4.51 9.15
N LEU A 364 -15.61 5.55 9.34
CA LEU A 364 -15.21 6.76 10.07
C LEU A 364 -16.02 6.96 11.36
N ALA A 365 -17.32 6.70 11.31
CA ALA A 365 -18.24 6.68 12.44
C ALA A 365 -19.46 5.83 12.05
N PRO A 366 -20.26 5.31 13.01
CA PRO A 366 -21.40 4.43 12.69
C PRO A 366 -22.46 5.03 11.75
N SER A 367 -22.64 6.34 11.80
CA SER A 367 -23.66 7.10 11.05
C SER A 367 -23.11 7.91 9.88
N LEU A 368 -21.79 7.90 9.67
CA LEU A 368 -21.13 8.57 8.56
C LEU A 368 -20.77 7.55 7.48
N ASP A 369 -21.05 7.88 6.22
CA ASP A 369 -20.64 7.05 5.09
C ASP A 369 -19.12 6.79 5.14
N PRO A 370 -18.69 5.53 4.91
CA PRO A 370 -17.27 5.21 4.91
C PRO A 370 -16.55 5.92 3.75
N LEU A 371 -15.25 6.18 3.92
CA LEU A 371 -14.42 6.63 2.81
C LEU A 371 -14.36 5.55 1.74
N ARG A 372 -14.56 5.95 0.48
CA ARG A 372 -14.46 5.10 -0.70
C ARG A 372 -13.18 5.41 -1.45
N SER A 373 -12.03 4.90 -1.00
CA SER A 373 -10.76 5.17 -1.68
C SER A 373 -10.81 4.65 -3.12
N LEU A 374 -10.13 5.33 -4.05
CA LEU A 374 -10.15 5.05 -5.49
C LEU A 374 -11.49 5.24 -6.22
N ASP A 375 -12.60 5.52 -5.52
CA ASP A 375 -13.85 5.89 -6.18
C ASP A 375 -13.69 7.27 -6.86
N PRO A 376 -13.78 7.35 -8.20
CA PRO A 376 -13.61 8.60 -8.91
C PRO A 376 -14.76 9.57 -8.64
N GLY A 377 -15.93 9.11 -8.19
CA GLY A 377 -17.07 9.95 -7.80
C GLY A 377 -17.12 10.30 -6.31
N ARG A 378 -16.14 9.88 -5.51
CA ARG A 378 -16.13 10.14 -4.06
C ARG A 378 -16.07 11.64 -3.76
N LYS A 379 -16.66 12.03 -2.64
CA LYS A 379 -16.48 13.37 -2.08
C LYS A 379 -15.20 13.43 -1.26
N THR A 380 -14.47 14.52 -1.35
CA THR A 380 -13.40 14.82 -0.40
C THR A 380 -14.03 15.33 0.90
N LEU A 381 -13.69 14.70 2.02
CA LEU A 381 -14.22 15.10 3.33
C LEU A 381 -13.40 16.23 3.94
N ILE A 382 -14.07 17.09 4.69
CA ILE A 382 -13.45 18.18 5.43
C ILE A 382 -13.32 17.77 6.89
N MET A 383 -12.08 17.77 7.37
CA MET A 383 -11.75 17.64 8.79
C MET A 383 -11.46 19.03 9.36
N SER A 384 -12.37 19.56 10.17
CA SER A 384 -12.19 20.86 10.80
C SER A 384 -11.31 20.75 12.05
N ILE A 385 -10.41 21.69 12.23
CA ILE A 385 -9.54 21.76 13.41
C ILE A 385 -10.27 22.48 14.54
N LEU A 386 -10.39 21.84 15.70
CA LEU A 386 -10.91 22.42 16.94
C LEU A 386 -9.83 22.32 18.03
N ASN A 387 -8.98 23.33 18.12
CA ASN A 387 -7.98 23.40 19.19
C ASN A 387 -8.63 23.86 20.49
N VAL A 388 -8.47 23.06 21.55
CA VAL A 388 -9.05 23.31 22.87
C VAL A 388 -7.95 23.73 23.84
N THR A 389 -7.55 24.99 23.73
CA THR A 389 -6.50 25.58 24.56
C THR A 389 -7.11 26.54 25.58
N PRO A 390 -6.55 26.64 26.80
CA PRO A 390 -7.02 27.59 27.80
C PRO A 390 -6.78 29.06 27.41
N ASP A 391 -5.80 29.33 26.54
CA ASP A 391 -5.47 30.66 26.07
C ASP A 391 -6.03 30.93 24.66
N SER A 392 -6.72 32.06 24.50
CA SER A 392 -7.38 32.53 23.27
C SER A 392 -6.43 32.97 22.15
N PHE A 393 -5.11 33.00 22.41
CA PHE A 393 -4.15 33.73 21.58
C PHE A 393 -3.53 32.93 20.43
N SER A 394 -3.62 31.60 20.39
CA SER A 394 -2.80 30.83 19.44
C SER A 394 -3.46 30.59 18.07
N ASP A 395 -4.79 30.43 17.97
CA ASP A 395 -5.40 29.79 16.78
C ASP A 395 -6.60 30.52 16.15
N GLY A 396 -7.06 31.62 16.76
CA GLY A 396 -8.13 32.47 16.19
C GLY A 396 -9.55 32.00 16.50
N GLY A 397 -9.76 31.23 17.58
CA GLY A 397 -11.07 30.93 18.15
C GLY A 397 -11.02 30.87 19.68
N ASP A 398 -12.07 31.34 20.35
CA ASP A 398 -12.27 31.24 21.80
C ASP A 398 -12.90 29.89 22.15
N ASN A 399 -12.09 28.83 22.26
CA ASN A 399 -12.55 27.48 22.61
C ASN A 399 -11.97 26.98 23.94
N PRO A 400 -12.19 27.70 25.07
CA PRO A 400 -11.67 27.26 26.34
C PRO A 400 -12.36 25.94 26.75
N PRO A 401 -11.61 24.92 27.22
CA PRO A 401 -12.17 23.61 27.55
C PRO A 401 -13.34 23.65 28.55
N ALA A 402 -13.37 24.67 29.42
CA ALA A 402 -14.42 24.84 30.43
C ALA A 402 -15.73 25.43 29.87
N ASP A 403 -15.72 26.04 28.67
CA ASP A 403 -16.90 26.65 28.07
C ASP A 403 -17.54 25.71 27.05
N LYS A 404 -18.43 24.85 27.54
CA LYS A 404 -19.17 23.90 26.71
C LYS A 404 -20.02 24.60 25.63
N GLU A 405 -20.52 25.81 25.89
CA GLU A 405 -21.38 26.50 24.92
C GLU A 405 -20.56 27.11 23.79
N ALA A 406 -19.36 27.63 24.07
CA ALA A 406 -18.40 28.04 23.03
C ALA A 406 -17.99 26.84 22.15
N LEU A 407 -17.65 25.71 22.77
CA LEU A 407 -17.29 24.48 22.05
C LEU A 407 -18.44 24.00 21.14
N LYS A 408 -19.67 23.99 21.65
CA LYS A 408 -20.87 23.67 20.85
C LYS A 408 -21.07 24.64 19.69
N ALA A 409 -20.96 25.95 19.94
CA ALA A 409 -21.17 26.97 18.93
C ALA A 409 -20.15 26.84 17.78
N THR A 410 -18.87 26.64 18.12
CA THR A 410 -17.80 26.42 17.12
C THR A 410 -18.03 25.13 16.34
N ALA A 411 -18.33 24.01 17.03
CA ALA A 411 -18.62 22.75 16.37
C ALA A 411 -19.83 22.84 15.44
N ALA A 412 -20.95 23.41 15.90
CA ALA A 412 -22.15 23.62 15.09
C ALA A 412 -21.86 24.48 13.86
N SER A 413 -21.05 25.54 14.00
CA SER A 413 -20.61 26.37 12.89
C SER A 413 -19.79 25.59 11.86
N HIS A 414 -18.83 24.77 12.31
CA HIS A 414 -18.02 23.92 11.42
C HIS A 414 -18.89 22.89 10.67
N ILE A 415 -19.85 22.27 11.37
CA ILE A 415 -20.78 21.30 10.77
C ILE A 415 -21.65 21.99 9.72
N ALA A 416 -22.21 23.16 10.04
CA ALA A 416 -23.01 23.96 9.10
C ALA A 416 -22.19 24.39 7.86
N ALA A 417 -20.89 24.63 8.03
CA ALA A 417 -19.97 24.95 6.95
C ALA A 417 -19.56 23.73 6.09
N GLY A 418 -19.88 22.51 6.53
CA GLY A 418 -19.64 21.27 5.77
C GLY A 418 -18.54 20.36 6.32
N ALA A 419 -18.09 20.54 7.57
CA ALA A 419 -17.21 19.60 8.23
C ALA A 419 -17.91 18.24 8.42
N ALA A 420 -17.29 17.18 7.90
CA ALA A 420 -17.72 15.79 8.14
C ALA A 420 -16.97 15.16 9.32
N ILE A 421 -15.83 15.75 9.69
CA ILE A 421 -14.99 15.30 10.80
C ILE A 421 -14.58 16.54 11.61
N ILE A 422 -14.70 16.48 12.94
CA ILE A 422 -14.14 17.49 13.84
C ILE A 422 -12.94 16.87 14.55
N ASP A 423 -11.77 17.48 14.40
CA ASP A 423 -10.51 17.02 14.98
C ASP A 423 -10.13 17.90 16.17
N ILE A 424 -10.21 17.31 17.37
CA ILE A 424 -10.01 18.00 18.65
C ILE A 424 -8.53 17.88 19.03
N GLY A 425 -7.86 19.02 19.22
CA GLY A 425 -6.48 19.07 19.69
C GLY A 425 -6.37 19.66 21.09
N GLY A 426 -5.98 18.85 22.08
CA GLY A 426 -5.71 19.31 23.46
C GLY A 426 -4.28 19.79 23.69
N GLN A 427 -3.33 19.23 22.92
CA GLN A 427 -1.92 19.59 22.92
C GLN A 427 -1.53 20.28 21.61
N SER A 428 -0.78 21.37 21.71
CA SER A 428 -0.29 22.07 20.51
C SER A 428 0.92 21.35 19.93
N SER A 429 0.82 20.93 18.67
CA SER A 429 1.92 20.35 17.89
C SER A 429 2.78 21.40 17.16
N ARG A 430 2.60 22.69 17.50
CA ARG A 430 3.39 23.79 16.92
C ARG A 430 4.82 23.78 17.47
N PRO A 431 5.81 24.24 16.69
CA PRO A 431 7.18 24.38 17.18
C PRO A 431 7.25 25.19 18.48
N ASN A 432 7.94 24.64 19.47
CA ASN A 432 8.18 25.24 20.80
C ASN A 432 6.94 25.46 21.68
N ALA A 433 5.81 24.80 21.37
CA ALA A 433 4.68 24.81 22.29
C ALA A 433 5.02 24.02 23.57
N PRO A 434 4.64 24.51 24.76
CA PRO A 434 4.89 23.79 26.01
C PRO A 434 4.18 22.43 25.97
N ASP A 435 4.88 21.39 26.42
CA ASP A 435 4.29 20.06 26.55
C ASP A 435 3.43 19.99 27.82
N ILE A 436 2.25 19.41 27.69
CA ILE A 436 1.30 19.20 28.80
C ILE A 436 1.29 17.73 29.21
N THR A 437 0.80 17.44 30.41
CA THR A 437 0.65 16.05 30.85
C THR A 437 -0.54 15.39 30.16
N ALA A 438 -0.56 14.05 30.12
CA ALA A 438 -1.69 13.31 29.56
C ALA A 438 -3.00 13.62 30.30
N GLU A 439 -2.95 13.79 31.63
CA GLU A 439 -4.11 14.15 32.44
C GLU A 439 -4.66 15.53 32.09
N GLU A 440 -3.78 16.49 31.83
CA GLU A 440 -4.18 17.81 31.39
C GLU A 440 -4.78 17.78 29.98
N GLU A 441 -4.17 17.03 29.05
CA GLU A 441 -4.72 16.85 27.70
C GLU A 441 -6.11 16.20 27.74
N ILE A 442 -6.29 15.14 28.53
CA ILE A 442 -7.58 14.48 28.77
C ILE A 442 -8.61 15.48 29.31
N ALA A 443 -8.24 16.26 30.34
CA ALA A 443 -9.13 17.26 30.92
C ALA A 443 -9.56 18.34 29.91
N ARG A 444 -8.74 18.62 28.89
CA ARG A 444 -9.06 19.56 27.81
C ARG A 444 -10.00 18.96 26.76
N ILE A 445 -9.77 17.72 26.33
CA ILE A 445 -10.49 17.13 25.20
C ILE A 445 -11.83 16.52 25.58
N LEU A 446 -11.98 15.94 26.78
CA LEU A 446 -13.20 15.23 27.16
C LEU A 446 -14.44 16.14 27.15
N PRO A 447 -14.40 17.38 27.68
CA PRO A 447 -15.53 18.29 27.60
C PRO A 447 -15.94 18.62 26.16
N ALA A 448 -14.99 18.69 25.23
CA ALA A 448 -15.25 18.96 23.82
C ALA A 448 -15.91 17.76 23.12
N ILE A 449 -15.47 16.54 23.40
CA ILE A 449 -16.12 15.31 22.91
C ILE A 449 -17.58 15.27 23.40
N GLU A 450 -17.80 15.51 24.69
CA GLU A 450 -19.15 15.54 25.28
C GLU A 450 -20.03 16.62 24.65
N ALA A 451 -19.48 17.83 24.49
CA ALA A 451 -20.17 18.96 23.88
C ALA A 451 -20.61 18.64 22.44
N ILE A 452 -19.71 18.12 21.60
CA ILE A 452 -20.02 17.78 20.20
C ILE A 452 -21.08 16.67 20.13
N LYS A 453 -20.94 15.61 20.94
CA LYS A 453 -21.90 14.50 20.94
C LYS A 453 -23.31 14.93 21.36
N SER A 454 -23.43 15.99 22.14
CA SER A 454 -24.73 16.54 22.56
C SER A 454 -25.46 17.32 21.46
N LEU A 455 -24.78 17.66 20.36
CA LEU A 455 -25.37 18.38 19.23
C LEU A 455 -26.16 17.42 18.31
N PRO A 456 -27.44 17.68 18.04
CA PRO A 456 -28.21 16.89 17.07
C PRO A 456 -27.60 16.85 15.66
N GLU A 457 -27.04 17.98 15.21
CA GLU A 457 -26.38 18.11 13.91
C GLU A 457 -25.07 17.30 13.81
N ALA A 458 -24.46 16.91 14.93
CA ALA A 458 -23.27 16.06 14.94
C ALA A 458 -23.60 14.57 14.73
N SER A 459 -24.88 14.21 14.55
CA SER A 459 -25.34 12.84 14.34
C SER A 459 -24.67 12.12 13.16
N ASN A 460 -24.21 12.84 12.12
CA ASN A 460 -23.50 12.28 10.96
C ASN A 460 -22.07 12.82 10.85
N VAL A 461 -21.42 13.15 11.97
CA VAL A 461 -20.09 13.76 12.01
C VAL A 461 -19.17 12.85 12.81
N ALA A 462 -17.99 12.56 12.27
CA ALA A 462 -16.97 11.82 13.03
C ALA A 462 -16.23 12.76 13.98
N ILE A 463 -15.87 12.24 15.13
CA ILE A 463 -15.06 12.92 16.14
C ILE A 463 -13.67 12.31 16.07
N SER A 464 -12.69 13.12 15.74
CA SER A 464 -11.27 12.79 15.73
C SER A 464 -10.56 13.47 16.89
N VAL A 465 -9.52 12.85 17.43
CA VAL A 465 -8.65 13.45 18.46
C VAL A 465 -7.21 13.44 17.96
N ASP A 466 -6.58 14.61 17.91
CA ASP A 466 -5.18 14.84 17.58
C ASP A 466 -4.33 14.60 18.83
N THR A 467 -3.78 13.39 18.94
CA THR A 467 -2.93 13.00 20.08
C THR A 467 -1.94 11.92 19.67
N TYR A 468 -0.75 11.99 20.27
CA TYR A 468 0.30 10.98 20.15
C TYR A 468 0.46 10.13 21.44
N ARG A 469 -0.45 10.27 22.42
CA ARG A 469 -0.40 9.57 23.71
C ARG A 469 -1.47 8.48 23.78
N ALA A 470 -1.07 7.25 24.08
CA ALA A 470 -1.95 6.09 24.10
C ALA A 470 -3.07 6.23 25.15
N SER A 471 -2.75 6.72 26.34
CA SER A 471 -3.74 6.94 27.41
C SER A 471 -4.79 7.99 27.07
N VAL A 472 -4.41 9.02 26.30
CA VAL A 472 -5.33 10.06 25.81
C VAL A 472 -6.23 9.46 24.72
N ALA A 473 -5.67 8.66 23.81
CA ALA A 473 -6.42 7.96 22.77
C ALA A 473 -7.48 7.02 23.37
N GLU A 474 -7.11 6.22 24.37
CA GLU A 474 -8.03 5.35 25.10
C GLU A 474 -9.17 6.14 25.78
N ALA A 475 -8.84 7.20 26.52
CA ALA A 475 -9.84 8.05 27.16
C ALA A 475 -10.79 8.70 26.15
N ALA A 476 -10.26 9.16 25.01
CA ALA A 476 -11.04 9.77 23.94
C ALA A 476 -12.04 8.79 23.31
N VAL A 477 -11.60 7.59 22.92
CA VAL A 477 -12.48 6.58 22.32
C VAL A 477 -13.54 6.11 23.31
N ASN A 478 -13.18 5.92 24.59
CA ASN A 478 -14.14 5.60 25.65
C ASN A 478 -15.19 6.70 25.86
N ALA A 479 -14.85 7.96 25.61
CA ALA A 479 -15.80 9.08 25.62
C ALA A 479 -16.65 9.17 24.34
N GLY A 480 -16.31 8.42 23.29
CA GLY A 480 -17.02 8.36 22.01
C GLY A 480 -16.35 9.09 20.86
N ALA A 481 -15.04 9.33 20.92
CA ALA A 481 -14.27 9.62 19.72
C ALA A 481 -14.25 8.39 18.79
N HIS A 482 -14.15 8.64 17.49
CA HIS A 482 -14.22 7.60 16.46
C HIS A 482 -12.89 7.39 15.75
N ILE A 483 -12.06 8.44 15.69
CA ILE A 483 -10.78 8.48 14.99
C ILE A 483 -9.71 8.96 15.96
N ILE A 484 -8.54 8.32 15.95
CA ILE A 484 -7.32 8.86 16.56
C ILE A 484 -6.40 9.34 15.45
N ASN A 485 -5.98 10.60 15.55
CA ASN A 485 -5.09 11.25 14.61
C ASN A 485 -3.71 11.41 15.26
N ASP A 486 -2.77 10.52 14.95
CA ASP A 486 -1.44 10.54 15.53
C ASP A 486 -0.41 11.06 14.54
N ILE A 487 0.10 12.26 14.85
CA ILE A 487 1.16 12.94 14.10
C ILE A 487 2.50 12.18 14.06
N SER A 488 2.67 11.18 14.93
CA SER A 488 3.90 10.39 15.04
C SER A 488 3.75 8.96 14.52
N ALA A 489 2.53 8.55 14.14
CA ALA A 489 2.22 7.18 13.74
C ALA A 489 2.73 6.12 14.75
N GLY A 490 2.66 6.40 16.05
CA GLY A 490 3.07 5.55 17.17
C GLY A 490 4.56 5.57 17.48
N ILE A 491 5.31 6.58 17.01
CA ILE A 491 6.74 6.72 17.32
C ILE A 491 6.95 7.38 18.69
N LEU A 492 6.10 8.35 19.07
CA LEU A 492 6.29 9.09 20.32
C LEU A 492 5.76 8.37 21.55
N ASP A 493 4.90 7.37 21.37
CA ASP A 493 4.38 6.51 22.43
C ASP A 493 4.35 5.05 21.95
N PRO A 494 5.17 4.15 22.52
CA PRO A 494 5.22 2.75 22.12
C PRO A 494 3.92 1.99 22.38
N GLU A 495 3.08 2.45 23.31
CA GLU A 495 1.80 1.83 23.63
C GLU A 495 0.68 2.25 22.67
N MET A 496 0.93 3.23 21.78
CA MET A 496 -0.09 3.75 20.87
C MET A 496 -0.64 2.66 19.94
N LEU A 497 0.22 1.96 19.19
CA LEU A 497 -0.26 0.96 18.23
C LEU A 497 -1.00 -0.21 18.89
N PRO A 498 -0.50 -0.82 19.99
CA PRO A 498 -1.26 -1.82 20.75
C PRO A 498 -2.62 -1.29 21.24
N THR A 499 -2.65 -0.06 21.74
CA THR A 499 -3.89 0.58 22.21
C THR A 499 -4.89 0.75 21.07
N ILE A 500 -4.46 1.22 19.90
CA ILE A 500 -5.33 1.35 18.72
C ILE A 500 -5.88 -0.01 18.27
N ALA A 501 -5.04 -1.06 18.28
CA ALA A 501 -5.49 -2.40 17.92
C ALA A 501 -6.57 -2.92 18.88
N GLN A 502 -6.42 -2.67 20.19
CA GLN A 502 -7.43 -3.01 21.19
C GLN A 502 -8.72 -2.21 21.04
N LEU A 503 -8.62 -0.90 20.76
CA LEU A 503 -9.77 -0.02 20.60
C LEU A 503 -10.55 -0.29 19.32
N GLY A 504 -9.89 -0.78 18.26
CA GLY A 504 -10.52 -1.06 16.97
C GLY A 504 -11.07 0.20 16.26
N CYS A 505 -10.62 1.39 16.67
CA CYS A 505 -11.02 2.65 16.06
C CYS A 505 -10.25 2.92 14.76
N THR A 506 -10.70 3.92 14.00
CA THR A 506 -9.96 4.36 12.80
C THR A 506 -8.76 5.20 13.22
N TYR A 507 -7.64 5.06 12.52
CA TYR A 507 -6.35 5.60 12.92
C TYR A 507 -5.68 6.33 11.75
N VAL A 508 -5.37 7.61 11.94
CA VAL A 508 -4.57 8.41 11.00
C VAL A 508 -3.11 8.31 11.41
N MET A 509 -2.29 7.83 10.48
CA MET A 509 -0.85 7.66 10.62
C MET A 509 -0.15 8.74 9.80
N MET A 510 0.37 9.76 10.48
CA MET A 510 1.12 10.82 9.81
C MET A 510 2.62 10.55 9.81
N HIS A 511 3.29 10.95 8.74
CA HIS A 511 4.74 11.02 8.69
C HIS A 511 5.28 12.23 9.47
N MET A 512 6.20 11.99 10.41
CA MET A 512 7.00 13.01 11.08
C MET A 512 8.35 12.42 11.50
N ARG A 513 9.38 13.27 11.60
CA ARG A 513 10.66 12.94 12.24
C ARG A 513 10.90 13.85 13.44
N GLY A 514 11.55 13.31 14.47
CA GLY A 514 11.82 14.01 15.72
C GLY A 514 10.56 14.25 16.55
N THR A 515 10.51 15.40 17.22
CA THR A 515 9.39 15.86 18.04
C THR A 515 8.90 17.22 17.52
N PRO A 516 7.74 17.75 17.96
CA PRO A 516 7.34 19.12 17.63
C PRO A 516 8.43 20.18 17.88
N HIS A 517 9.33 19.95 18.84
CA HIS A 517 10.44 20.83 19.19
C HIS A 517 11.65 20.68 18.25
N THR A 518 11.95 19.46 17.78
CA THR A 518 13.17 19.16 17.00
C THR A 518 12.91 18.96 15.52
N MET A 519 11.66 18.82 15.08
CA MET A 519 11.30 18.44 13.72
C MET A 519 11.85 19.41 12.66
N GLN A 520 12.08 20.68 12.99
CA GLN A 520 12.57 21.68 12.03
C GLN A 520 14.10 21.84 12.01
N ASN A 521 14.86 21.00 12.73
CA ASN A 521 16.32 21.03 12.65
C ASN A 521 16.84 20.43 11.33
N ASP A 522 18.10 20.73 11.01
CA ASP A 522 18.74 20.28 9.76
C ASP A 522 18.78 18.75 9.63
N GLU A 523 18.88 18.04 10.76
CA GLU A 523 18.87 16.57 10.79
C GLU A 523 17.53 15.99 10.36
N ASN A 524 16.43 16.43 10.97
CA ASN A 524 15.08 15.88 10.73
C ASN A 524 14.53 16.32 9.36
N THR A 525 15.00 17.44 8.82
CA THR A 525 14.63 17.93 7.48
C THR A 525 15.55 17.42 6.36
N SER A 526 16.54 16.59 6.68
CA SER A 526 17.45 15.99 5.70
C SER A 526 16.89 14.71 5.09
N TYR A 527 16.57 14.75 3.80
CA TYR A 527 16.07 13.61 3.01
C TYR A 527 17.04 13.32 1.85
N PRO A 528 18.20 12.70 2.10
CA PRO A 528 19.24 12.51 1.08
C PRO A 528 18.81 11.61 -0.09
N ARG A 529 17.78 10.76 0.10
CA ARG A 529 17.20 9.89 -0.93
C ARG A 529 15.95 10.47 -1.61
N GLY A 530 15.70 11.76 -1.44
CA GLY A 530 14.43 12.39 -1.85
C GLY A 530 13.35 12.29 -0.78
N VAL A 531 12.53 13.33 -0.66
CA VAL A 531 11.48 13.41 0.37
C VAL A 531 10.35 12.42 0.08
N VAL A 532 9.97 12.22 -1.18
CA VAL A 532 8.85 11.36 -1.57
C VAL A 532 9.14 9.89 -1.24
N GLU A 533 10.30 9.38 -1.69
CA GLU A 533 10.74 8.01 -1.48
C GLU A 533 10.93 7.70 0.00
N THR A 534 11.50 8.65 0.74
CA THR A 534 11.76 8.48 2.17
C THR A 534 10.48 8.50 3.00
N VAL A 535 9.57 9.46 2.74
CA VAL A 535 8.24 9.49 3.39
C VAL A 535 7.47 8.21 3.11
N ALA A 536 7.46 7.74 1.86
CA ALA A 536 6.81 6.49 1.49
C ALA A 536 7.44 5.27 2.21
N SER A 537 8.77 5.23 2.33
CA SER A 537 9.46 4.15 3.04
C SER A 537 9.13 4.13 4.53
N GLU A 538 9.21 5.29 5.19
CA GLU A 538 8.99 5.39 6.63
C GLU A 538 7.52 5.14 6.98
N LEU A 539 6.56 5.61 6.17
CA LEU A 539 5.14 5.25 6.35
C LEU A 539 4.88 3.75 6.19
N ARG A 540 5.57 3.05 5.27
CA ARG A 540 5.46 1.59 5.16
C ARG A 540 5.99 0.86 6.39
N GLU A 541 7.11 1.31 6.94
CA GLU A 541 7.64 0.74 8.19
C GLU A 541 6.63 0.91 9.33
N ARG A 542 5.92 2.04 9.36
CA ARG A 542 4.83 2.23 10.33
C ARG A 542 3.62 1.35 10.04
N LEU A 543 3.23 1.16 8.77
CA LEU A 543 2.19 0.19 8.39
C LEU A 543 2.53 -1.24 8.82
N ASP A 544 3.79 -1.65 8.68
CA ASP A 544 4.26 -2.96 9.14
C ASP A 544 4.18 -3.09 10.67
N ALA A 545 4.50 -2.03 11.41
CA ALA A 545 4.36 -1.98 12.86
C ALA A 545 2.88 -2.00 13.29
N ALA A 546 2.01 -1.27 12.61
CA ALA A 546 0.56 -1.27 12.85
C ALA A 546 -0.05 -2.66 12.61
N ARG A 547 0.34 -3.32 11.52
CA ARG A 547 0.00 -4.72 11.25
C ARG A 547 0.45 -5.63 12.38
N ALA A 548 1.71 -5.53 12.81
CA ALA A 548 2.26 -6.36 13.88
C ALA A 548 1.56 -6.14 15.23
N ALA A 549 1.03 -4.94 15.47
CA ALA A 549 0.21 -4.65 16.64
C ALA A 549 -1.23 -5.19 16.54
N GLY A 550 -1.67 -5.65 15.35
CA GLY A 550 -3.02 -6.17 15.12
C GLY A 550 -4.01 -5.16 14.53
N ILE A 551 -3.57 -3.95 14.16
CA ILE A 551 -4.45 -2.93 13.55
C ILE A 551 -4.92 -3.41 12.17
N ARG A 552 -6.23 -3.40 11.97
CA ARG A 552 -6.85 -3.83 10.71
C ARG A 552 -6.59 -2.82 9.60
N ARG A 553 -6.30 -3.31 8.39
CA ARG A 553 -5.90 -2.45 7.27
C ARG A 553 -7.01 -1.49 6.83
N TRP A 554 -8.28 -1.90 6.96
CA TRP A 554 -9.44 -1.05 6.71
C TRP A 554 -9.65 0.08 7.74
N ARG A 555 -8.88 0.11 8.85
CA ARG A 555 -8.91 1.17 9.87
C ARG A 555 -7.85 2.25 9.67
N ILE A 556 -6.97 2.12 8.68
CA ILE A 556 -5.81 3.01 8.55
C ILE A 556 -6.05 4.11 7.51
N ILE A 557 -5.69 5.34 7.86
CA ILE A 557 -5.58 6.51 6.97
C ILE A 557 -4.12 6.99 7.03
N LEU A 558 -3.54 7.39 5.89
CA LEU A 558 -2.17 7.91 5.82
C LEU A 558 -2.15 9.45 5.68
N ASP A 559 -1.14 10.10 6.25
CA ASP A 559 -0.86 11.53 6.01
C ASP A 559 0.65 11.74 5.72
N PRO A 560 1.04 12.43 4.63
CA PRO A 560 2.45 12.68 4.30
C PRO A 560 3.14 13.69 5.24
N GLY A 561 2.42 14.31 6.18
CA GLY A 561 2.98 15.21 7.19
C GLY A 561 3.41 16.56 6.64
N ILE A 562 2.57 17.21 5.83
CA ILE A 562 2.90 18.54 5.28
C ILE A 562 3.18 19.55 6.41
N GLY A 563 4.37 20.12 6.38
CA GLY A 563 4.88 21.07 7.36
C GLY A 563 5.57 20.45 8.59
N PHE A 564 5.65 19.12 8.68
CA PHE A 564 6.29 18.42 9.80
C PHE A 564 7.62 17.80 9.39
N ALA A 565 8.74 18.33 9.87
CA ALA A 565 10.06 17.90 9.45
C ALA A 565 10.31 17.96 7.94
N LYS A 566 9.84 19.03 7.28
CA LYS A 566 10.09 19.31 5.85
C LYS A 566 10.38 20.78 5.61
N THR A 567 11.31 21.07 4.70
CA THR A 567 11.56 22.43 4.19
C THR A 567 10.40 22.92 3.29
N THR A 568 10.42 24.19 2.89
CA THR A 568 9.41 24.75 1.99
C THR A 568 9.36 23.97 0.66
N GLU A 569 10.53 23.70 0.10
CA GLU A 569 10.72 23.04 -1.19
C GLU A 569 10.22 21.60 -1.13
N GLN A 570 10.54 20.88 -0.04
CA GLN A 570 10.09 19.52 0.20
C GLN A 570 8.56 19.42 0.37
N ASN A 571 7.93 20.40 1.04
CA ASN A 571 6.47 20.44 1.15
C ASN A 571 5.80 20.62 -0.22
N LEU A 572 6.37 21.48 -1.08
CA LEU A 572 5.88 21.68 -2.44
C LEU A 572 6.09 20.43 -3.32
N GLU A 573 7.22 19.73 -3.15
CA GLU A 573 7.51 18.48 -3.83
C GLU A 573 6.54 17.36 -3.44
N LEU A 574 6.25 17.20 -2.14
CA LEU A 574 5.27 16.23 -1.67
C LEU A 574 3.88 16.50 -2.26
N LEU A 575 3.41 17.76 -2.24
CA LEU A 575 2.13 18.13 -2.84
C LEU A 575 2.07 17.82 -4.34
N ARG A 576 3.15 18.08 -5.08
CA ARG A 576 3.26 17.76 -6.51
C ARG A 576 3.22 16.25 -6.77
N SER A 577 3.84 15.48 -5.88
CA SER A 577 4.03 14.03 -6.00
C SER A 577 2.95 13.20 -5.31
N MET A 578 1.88 13.83 -4.80
CA MET A 578 0.75 13.14 -4.16
C MET A 578 0.17 11.99 -5.02
N PRO A 579 -0.06 12.13 -6.35
CA PRO A 579 -0.52 10.99 -7.16
C PRO A 579 0.40 9.77 -7.05
N ARG A 580 1.72 10.00 -7.11
CA ARG A 580 2.72 8.93 -6.99
C ARG A 580 2.73 8.28 -5.60
N LEU A 581 2.57 9.08 -4.54
CA LEU A 581 2.45 8.59 -3.17
C LEU A 581 1.18 7.75 -2.97
N THR A 582 0.04 8.23 -3.48
CA THR A 582 -1.25 7.58 -3.26
C THR A 582 -1.47 6.33 -4.09
N THR A 583 -0.88 6.22 -5.29
CA THR A 583 -1.04 5.03 -6.15
C THR A 583 0.14 4.07 -6.09
N GLY A 584 1.30 4.53 -5.65
CA GLY A 584 2.54 3.76 -5.63
C GLY A 584 2.80 3.04 -4.29
N PHE A 585 4.00 2.47 -4.20
CA PHE A 585 4.61 2.00 -2.95
C PHE A 585 3.79 0.98 -2.13
N GLY A 586 2.81 0.28 -2.71
CA GLY A 586 1.96 -0.67 -1.96
C GLY A 586 0.90 -0.01 -1.06
N MET A 587 0.64 1.30 -1.26
CA MET A 587 -0.32 2.09 -0.47
C MET A 587 -1.58 2.47 -1.26
N LYS A 588 -1.74 1.91 -2.48
CA LYS A 588 -2.79 2.22 -3.46
C LYS A 588 -4.22 2.30 -2.90
N TYR A 589 -4.57 1.40 -2.00
CA TYR A 589 -5.95 1.29 -1.50
C TYR A 589 -6.20 2.08 -0.21
N LEU A 590 -5.15 2.60 0.43
CA LEU A 590 -5.29 3.34 1.69
C LEU A 590 -5.81 4.76 1.41
N PRO A 591 -6.78 5.25 2.20
CA PRO A 591 -7.17 6.66 2.17
C PRO A 591 -6.04 7.57 2.64
N TRP A 592 -6.04 8.80 2.13
CA TRP A 592 -5.06 9.83 2.48
C TRP A 592 -5.73 11.07 3.05
N LEU A 593 -5.17 11.57 4.14
CA LEU A 593 -5.46 12.86 4.75
C LEU A 593 -4.31 13.83 4.42
N VAL A 594 -4.63 15.09 4.15
CA VAL A 594 -3.62 16.14 3.96
C VAL A 594 -3.99 17.41 4.73
N GLY A 595 -3.11 17.83 5.64
CA GLY A 595 -3.25 19.07 6.42
C GLY A 595 -2.28 20.17 6.03
N THR A 596 -2.67 21.06 5.10
CA THR A 596 -1.84 22.21 4.67
C THR A 596 -2.22 23.54 5.31
N SER A 597 -3.35 23.60 6.01
CA SER A 597 -3.98 24.85 6.43
C SER A 597 -3.09 25.72 7.31
N ARG A 598 -2.95 27.00 6.91
CA ARG A 598 -2.19 28.06 7.60
C ARG A 598 -0.69 27.76 7.84
N LYS A 599 -0.12 26.72 7.21
CA LYS A 599 1.27 26.29 7.43
C LYS A 599 2.30 27.35 7.00
N GLY A 600 3.47 27.33 7.64
CA GLY A 600 4.53 28.33 7.46
C GLY A 600 5.08 28.45 6.03
N PHE A 601 5.19 27.32 5.30
CA PHE A 601 5.68 27.31 3.92
C PHE A 601 4.78 28.13 2.98
N ILE A 602 3.47 28.17 3.22
CA ILE A 602 2.52 29.00 2.47
C ILE A 602 2.85 30.48 2.65
N GLY A 603 3.12 30.89 3.90
CA GLY A 603 3.50 32.28 4.19
C GLY A 603 4.82 32.68 3.53
N LYS A 604 5.80 31.76 3.50
CA LYS A 604 7.09 31.99 2.81
C LYS A 604 6.92 32.17 1.30
N VAL A 605 6.08 31.35 0.65
CA VAL A 605 5.85 31.42 -0.80
C VAL A 605 5.00 32.63 -1.19
N THR A 606 3.96 32.94 -0.42
CA THR A 606 2.99 34.00 -0.75
C THR A 606 3.36 35.39 -0.22
N GLY A 607 4.33 35.48 0.69
CA GLY A 607 4.65 36.70 1.44
C GLY A 607 3.67 37.02 2.57
N VAL A 608 2.65 36.18 2.82
CA VAL A 608 1.64 36.42 3.87
C VAL A 608 2.17 35.95 5.23
N GLY A 609 2.64 36.91 6.04
CA GLY A 609 3.23 36.67 7.35
C GLY A 609 2.26 36.08 8.37
N LYS A 610 1.04 36.62 8.49
CA LYS A 610 0.06 36.20 9.49
C LYS A 610 -0.65 34.90 9.09
N ALA A 611 -0.64 33.89 9.97
CA ALA A 611 -1.18 32.57 9.67
C ALA A 611 -2.67 32.58 9.29
N SER A 612 -3.49 33.40 9.96
CA SER A 612 -4.93 33.53 9.70
C SER A 612 -5.27 34.18 8.35
N GLU A 613 -4.32 34.84 7.69
CA GLU A 613 -4.53 35.52 6.41
C GLU A 613 -4.09 34.64 5.23
N ARG A 614 -3.58 33.43 5.48
CA ARG A 614 -3.07 32.49 4.45
C ARG A 614 -4.16 31.72 3.73
N VAL A 615 -5.40 32.22 3.71
CA VAL A 615 -6.58 31.52 3.17
C VAL A 615 -6.41 31.19 1.69
N ALA A 616 -6.01 32.15 0.86
CA ALA A 616 -5.83 31.94 -0.59
C ALA A 616 -4.72 30.93 -0.91
N GLY A 617 -3.59 30.99 -0.19
CA GLY A 617 -2.52 30.00 -0.34
C GLY A 617 -2.96 28.61 0.15
N THR A 618 -3.75 28.55 1.22
CA THR A 618 -4.35 27.30 1.69
C THR A 618 -5.28 26.72 0.63
N ALA A 619 -6.15 27.52 0.02
CA ALA A 619 -7.04 27.09 -1.07
C ALA A 619 -6.28 26.42 -2.23
N ALA A 620 -5.15 26.99 -2.65
CA ALA A 620 -4.31 26.42 -3.70
C ALA A 620 -3.76 25.04 -3.30
N THR A 621 -3.25 24.91 -2.08
CA THR A 621 -2.71 23.63 -1.57
C THR A 621 -3.79 22.57 -1.35
N VAL A 622 -4.98 22.95 -0.88
CA VAL A 622 -6.14 22.06 -0.74
C VAL A 622 -6.58 21.53 -2.10
N THR A 623 -6.66 22.41 -3.11
CA THR A 623 -6.98 22.01 -4.49
C THR A 623 -5.95 21.00 -5.02
N ALA A 624 -4.66 21.23 -4.78
CA ALA A 624 -3.59 20.32 -5.15
C ALA A 624 -3.69 18.96 -4.41
N ALA A 625 -4.06 18.96 -3.13
CA ALA A 625 -4.26 17.73 -2.36
C ALA A 625 -5.44 16.90 -2.89
N VAL A 626 -6.56 17.55 -3.22
CA VAL A 626 -7.75 16.89 -3.83
C VAL A 626 -7.38 16.26 -5.17
N ALA A 627 -6.71 17.02 -6.04
CA ALA A 627 -6.19 16.55 -7.32
C ALA A 627 -5.20 15.37 -7.15
N GLY A 628 -4.38 15.44 -6.10
CA GLY A 628 -3.41 14.43 -5.72
C GLY A 628 -4.00 13.14 -5.14
N GLY A 629 -5.32 13.09 -4.94
CA GLY A 629 -6.03 11.89 -4.49
C GLY A 629 -6.44 11.87 -3.02
N ALA A 630 -6.16 12.93 -2.23
CA ALA A 630 -6.54 13.01 -0.83
C ALA A 630 -8.05 12.80 -0.64
N GLY A 631 -8.43 11.91 0.28
CA GLY A 631 -9.83 11.66 0.66
C GLY A 631 -10.31 12.61 1.76
N ILE A 632 -9.38 13.14 2.56
CA ILE A 632 -9.66 14.11 3.63
C ILE A 632 -8.70 15.30 3.50
N VAL A 633 -9.22 16.51 3.72
CA VAL A 633 -8.38 17.71 3.95
C VAL A 633 -8.63 18.28 5.34
N ARG A 634 -7.55 18.59 6.07
CA ARG A 634 -7.61 19.11 7.44
C ARG A 634 -7.40 20.63 7.46
N VAL A 635 -8.39 21.38 7.94
CA VAL A 635 -8.47 22.84 7.74
C VAL A 635 -9.00 23.63 8.96
N HIS A 636 -8.55 24.88 9.09
CA HIS A 636 -9.08 25.84 10.07
C HIS A 636 -10.27 26.63 9.49
N ASP A 637 -10.12 27.17 8.28
CA ASP A 637 -11.09 28.04 7.62
C ASP A 637 -12.15 27.20 6.87
N VAL A 638 -13.07 26.58 7.62
CA VAL A 638 -13.98 25.53 7.12
C VAL A 638 -14.90 26.04 6.00
N GLU A 639 -15.51 27.21 6.18
CA GLU A 639 -16.47 27.77 5.21
C GLU A 639 -15.82 28.04 3.85
N GLU A 640 -14.63 28.66 3.86
CA GLU A 640 -13.86 28.95 2.65
C GLU A 640 -13.36 27.66 2.00
N MET A 641 -12.80 26.74 2.80
CA MET A 641 -12.25 25.50 2.27
C MET A 641 -13.36 24.55 1.79
N ALA A 642 -14.58 24.64 2.30
CA ALA A 642 -15.71 23.90 1.76
C ALA A 642 -16.07 24.32 0.34
N ARG A 643 -16.00 25.62 0.03
CA ARG A 643 -16.19 26.12 -1.33
C ARG A 643 -15.07 25.65 -2.26
N VAL A 644 -13.83 25.65 -1.78
CA VAL A 644 -12.65 25.16 -2.52
C VAL A 644 -12.77 23.67 -2.80
N VAL A 645 -13.05 22.86 -1.78
CA VAL A 645 -13.23 21.40 -1.91
C VAL A 645 -14.37 21.09 -2.87
N LYS A 646 -15.51 21.78 -2.76
CA LYS A 646 -16.63 21.57 -3.68
C LYS A 646 -16.24 21.85 -5.13
N MET A 647 -15.48 22.92 -5.38
CA MET A 647 -15.00 23.24 -6.72
C MET A 647 -13.93 22.24 -7.20
N ALA A 648 -12.99 21.85 -6.34
CA ALA A 648 -11.96 20.87 -6.66
C ALA A 648 -12.57 19.50 -6.96
N ASP A 649 -13.55 19.05 -6.17
CA ASP A 649 -14.29 17.81 -6.44
C ASP A 649 -15.03 17.90 -7.78
N ALA A 650 -15.65 19.04 -8.12
CA ALA A 650 -16.27 19.21 -9.43
C ALA A 650 -15.29 19.10 -10.61
N ILE A 651 -14.01 19.38 -10.39
CA ILE A 651 -12.93 19.24 -11.40
C ILE A 651 -12.40 17.80 -11.45
N TYR A 652 -12.13 17.20 -10.28
CA TYR A 652 -11.32 15.98 -10.16
C TYR A 652 -12.09 14.72 -9.75
N ARG A 653 -13.34 14.84 -9.28
CA ARG A 653 -14.18 13.72 -8.82
C ARG A 653 -15.31 13.41 -9.80
N VAL A 654 -14.94 13.06 -11.02
CA VAL A 654 -15.90 12.79 -12.12
C VAL A 654 -16.23 11.28 -12.15
N PRO A 655 -17.50 10.87 -11.98
CA PRO A 655 -17.89 9.47 -12.12
C PRO A 655 -17.67 8.97 -13.56
N LYS A 656 -17.16 7.74 -13.71
CA LYS A 656 -16.82 7.13 -15.02
C LYS A 656 -17.96 7.12 -16.07
N ASN A 657 -19.22 7.21 -15.65
CA ASN A 657 -20.35 7.29 -16.59
C ASN A 657 -20.46 8.62 -17.36
N GLN A 658 -19.69 9.65 -16.99
CA GLN A 658 -19.68 10.93 -17.72
C GLN A 658 -18.66 11.01 -18.86
N ASP A 659 -17.67 10.10 -18.91
CA ASP A 659 -16.66 10.09 -19.99
C ASP A 659 -17.21 9.56 -21.32
N LEU A 660 -18.30 8.78 -21.31
CA LEU A 660 -19.02 8.35 -22.52
C LEU A 660 -19.78 9.49 -23.22
N LEU A 661 -19.92 10.67 -22.60
CA LEU A 661 -20.51 11.87 -23.22
C LEU A 661 -19.47 12.86 -23.73
N ARG A 662 -18.16 12.56 -23.60
CA ARG A 662 -17.05 13.44 -24.01
C ARG A 662 -16.12 12.84 -25.08
N LEU A 663 -16.40 11.64 -25.57
CA LEU A 663 -15.87 11.08 -26.82
C LEU A 663 -16.92 11.22 -27.92
#